data_AF-A0A9P6EW52-F1
#
_entry.id   AF-A0A9P6EW52-F1
#
_cell.length_a   1.000
_cell.length_b   1.000
_cell.length_c   1.000
_cell.angle_alpha   90.00
_cell.angle_beta   90.00
_cell.angle_gamma   90.00
#
_symmetry.space_group_name_H-M   'P 1'
#
loop_
_entity.id
_entity.type
_entity.pdbx_description
1 polymer ?
#
loop_
_entity_poly.entity_id
_entity_poly.type
_entity_poly.pdbx_seq_one_letter_code
_entity_poly.pdbx_strand_id
1 'polypeptide(L)'
;KYNQIRCFVARGVEVKVVPWDYDFNADTDYDGLFISNGPGDPTMTKITIAHLTKALQIARTPIFGICLGHQLLALASGATTKKMKFGNRGHNIPCTDMISGRCYISSQNHGYAVDVASLPESFMELFVNANDGSNEGIMHKTLPIFSVQFHPESTPGPRDTEYLFDVFINAVDDFKKTGTLKAITMPGGTKEAAAALNPRVSVRKVLVLGSGGLSIGQAGEFDYSGSQAIKALKEEGIYTVLINPNIATIQTSKGLADKVYFLPVTPEFVRKVILREKPDGIYVTFGGQTALSVGIKMKDEFAGLGVRVLGTPIETIIATEDREVFAQRMVSIGEKIAQAQTAVTVQEAIAAANEIGYPVICRAAFALGGLGSGFANNDDELAELTSRAFATSPQVLIERSMKGWKEIEYEVVRDCRDNCITVCNMENFDPLGIHTGDSIVVAPSQTLSDEDYNMLRTTAVNVIRHLGVVGECNIQYALNPFSKEYCIIEVNARLSRSSALASKATGYPLAFVAAKLGLNIPLNEISNSVTKVTCACFEPSLDYVVVKMPRWDLAKFDRVSKELSSSMKSVGEVMSIGRTFEETIQKAIRAIDPSLVGFAPKDTYAVIEEELTHPSDQRVFAIANAMQQGYTVERIWELTNIDKWFLNKLMNIINLEKALGRFTANDVSANMLRSAKQMGFSD
;
A
#
# COMPACT_ATOMS: atom_id res chain seq x y z
N LYS A 1 -19.60 -18.52 -5.50
CA LYS A 1 -19.07 -18.13 -4.16
C LYS A 1 -20.13 -17.31 -3.41
N TYR A 2 -20.26 -17.40 -2.07
CA TYR A 2 -21.30 -16.62 -1.33
C TYR A 2 -21.21 -15.10 -1.55
N ASN A 3 -20.02 -14.55 -1.77
CA ASN A 3 -19.89 -13.10 -1.95
C ASN A 3 -20.54 -12.59 -3.24
N GLN A 4 -20.69 -13.43 -4.29
CA GLN A 4 -21.47 -13.05 -5.49
C GLN A 4 -22.93 -12.75 -5.11
N ILE A 5 -23.52 -13.58 -4.26
CA ILE A 5 -24.89 -13.37 -3.77
C ILE A 5 -24.96 -12.08 -2.95
N ARG A 6 -23.99 -11.84 -2.07
CA ARG A 6 -23.94 -10.60 -1.27
C ARG A 6 -23.82 -9.34 -2.14
N CYS A 7 -22.97 -9.36 -3.18
CA CYS A 7 -22.81 -8.24 -4.10
C CYS A 7 -24.13 -7.89 -4.81
N PHE A 8 -24.93 -8.89 -5.19
CA PHE A 8 -26.27 -8.67 -5.78
C PHE A 8 -27.30 -8.20 -4.75
N VAL A 9 -27.43 -8.90 -3.62
CA VAL A 9 -28.44 -8.57 -2.59
C VAL A 9 -28.20 -7.19 -2.00
N ALA A 10 -26.94 -6.79 -1.80
CA ALA A 10 -26.58 -5.44 -1.32
C ALA A 10 -27.02 -4.33 -2.30
N ARG A 11 -27.23 -4.66 -3.58
CA ARG A 11 -27.71 -3.77 -4.63
C ARG A 11 -29.21 -3.90 -4.88
N GLY A 12 -29.94 -4.56 -3.98
CA GLY A 12 -31.40 -4.70 -4.06
C GLY A 12 -31.89 -5.78 -5.04
N VAL A 13 -31.01 -6.67 -5.49
CA VAL A 13 -31.37 -7.76 -6.40
C VAL A 13 -31.85 -8.99 -5.63
N GLU A 14 -33.00 -9.53 -6.01
CA GLU A 14 -33.44 -10.86 -5.58
C GLU A 14 -32.72 -11.93 -6.41
N VAL A 15 -32.10 -12.90 -5.74
CA VAL A 15 -31.27 -13.93 -6.40
C VAL A 15 -31.92 -15.30 -6.28
N LYS A 16 -32.42 -15.83 -7.41
CA LYS A 16 -32.87 -17.22 -7.53
C LYS A 16 -31.69 -18.13 -7.88
N VAL A 17 -31.16 -18.86 -6.88
CA VAL A 17 -30.07 -19.82 -7.07
C VAL A 17 -30.63 -21.17 -7.52
N VAL A 18 -30.15 -21.68 -8.65
CA VAL A 18 -30.60 -22.94 -9.25
C VAL A 18 -29.44 -23.94 -9.45
N PRO A 19 -29.72 -25.25 -9.55
CA PRO A 19 -28.72 -26.25 -9.94
C PRO A 19 -28.06 -25.95 -11.29
N TRP A 20 -26.84 -26.45 -11.49
CA TRP A 20 -26.03 -26.19 -12.69
C TRP A 20 -26.69 -26.68 -14.00
N ASP A 21 -27.55 -27.71 -13.91
CA ASP A 21 -28.27 -28.36 -15.00
C ASP A 21 -29.72 -27.85 -15.17
N TYR A 22 -30.13 -26.83 -14.42
CA TYR A 22 -31.47 -26.23 -14.51
C TYR A 22 -31.74 -25.64 -15.91
N ASP A 23 -32.92 -25.90 -16.48
CA ASP A 23 -33.34 -25.30 -17.76
C ASP A 23 -33.98 -23.93 -17.55
N PHE A 24 -33.12 -22.91 -17.46
CA PHE A 24 -33.53 -21.51 -17.36
C PHE A 24 -34.16 -20.95 -18.66
N ASN A 25 -34.23 -21.72 -19.76
CA ASN A 25 -34.98 -21.30 -20.95
C ASN A 25 -36.48 -21.60 -20.82
N ALA A 26 -36.85 -22.58 -19.99
CA ALA A 26 -38.25 -22.92 -19.70
C ALA A 26 -38.87 -21.96 -18.67
N ASP A 27 -38.03 -21.35 -17.83
CA ASP A 27 -38.43 -20.30 -16.89
C ASP A 27 -38.47 -18.94 -17.60
N THR A 28 -39.54 -18.16 -17.41
CA THR A 28 -39.68 -16.80 -17.96
C THR A 28 -39.62 -15.72 -16.88
N ASP A 29 -39.55 -16.11 -15.61
CA ASP A 29 -39.69 -15.22 -14.46
C ASP A 29 -38.31 -14.81 -13.90
N TYR A 30 -37.54 -14.09 -14.72
CA TYR A 30 -36.30 -13.44 -14.31
C TYR A 30 -35.89 -12.33 -15.28
N ASP A 31 -35.17 -11.33 -14.76
CA ASP A 31 -34.77 -10.15 -15.53
C ASP A 31 -33.34 -10.22 -16.10
N GLY A 32 -32.49 -11.06 -15.53
CA GLY A 32 -31.09 -11.25 -15.94
C GLY A 32 -30.57 -12.64 -15.59
N LEU A 33 -29.65 -13.15 -16.40
CA LEU A 33 -29.04 -14.46 -16.20
C LEU A 33 -27.58 -14.31 -15.74
N PHE A 34 -27.27 -14.82 -14.55
CA PHE A 34 -25.91 -14.83 -14.01
C PHE A 34 -25.36 -16.25 -13.92
N ILE A 35 -24.18 -16.49 -14.50
CA ILE A 35 -23.50 -17.78 -14.47
C ILE A 35 -22.30 -17.71 -13.53
N SER A 36 -22.44 -18.35 -12.38
CA SER A 36 -21.45 -18.32 -11.31
C SER A 36 -20.16 -19.10 -11.63
N ASN A 37 -19.18 -18.97 -10.75
CA ASN A 37 -17.94 -19.73 -10.84
C ASN A 37 -18.12 -21.21 -10.43
N GLY A 38 -17.13 -22.04 -10.74
CA GLY A 38 -17.10 -23.44 -10.31
C GLY A 38 -15.75 -24.12 -10.62
N PRO A 39 -15.54 -25.35 -10.11
CA PRO A 39 -14.35 -26.13 -10.39
C PRO A 39 -14.51 -26.98 -11.66
N GLY A 40 -13.39 -27.50 -12.17
CA GLY A 40 -13.38 -28.57 -13.16
C GLY A 40 -13.12 -28.12 -14.59
N ASP A 41 -13.28 -29.08 -15.50
CA ASP A 41 -13.16 -28.87 -16.95
C ASP A 41 -14.50 -28.37 -17.50
N PRO A 42 -14.57 -27.19 -18.12
CA PRO A 42 -15.83 -26.60 -18.59
C PRO A 42 -16.51 -27.45 -19.67
N THR A 43 -15.78 -28.30 -20.40
CA THR A 43 -16.37 -29.16 -21.46
C THR A 43 -17.24 -30.29 -20.90
N MET A 44 -17.15 -30.57 -19.61
CA MET A 44 -17.92 -31.63 -18.94
C MET A 44 -19.35 -31.21 -18.62
N THR A 45 -19.63 -29.90 -18.52
CA THR A 45 -20.96 -29.35 -18.22
C THR A 45 -21.81 -29.16 -19.49
N LYS A 46 -21.98 -30.24 -20.26
CA LYS A 46 -22.65 -30.23 -21.57
C LYS A 46 -24.08 -29.73 -21.53
N ILE A 47 -24.82 -30.04 -20.46
CA ILE A 47 -26.22 -29.63 -20.28
C ILE A 47 -26.31 -28.11 -20.18
N THR A 48 -25.52 -27.49 -19.30
CA THR A 48 -25.47 -26.03 -19.14
C THR A 48 -25.01 -25.34 -20.43
N ILE A 49 -24.02 -25.90 -21.14
CA ILE A 49 -23.57 -25.35 -22.43
C ILE A 49 -24.73 -25.34 -23.42
N ALA A 50 -25.48 -26.43 -23.55
CA ALA A 50 -26.64 -26.50 -24.44
C ALA A 50 -27.73 -25.49 -24.07
N HIS A 51 -28.04 -25.34 -22.77
CA HIS A 51 -28.98 -24.33 -22.29
C HIS A 51 -28.50 -22.90 -22.57
N LEU A 52 -27.21 -22.62 -22.40
CA LEU A 52 -26.61 -21.32 -22.70
C LEU A 52 -26.61 -21.03 -24.19
N THR A 53 -26.29 -22.00 -25.04
CA THR A 53 -26.36 -21.84 -26.50
C THR A 53 -27.77 -21.44 -26.93
N LYS A 54 -28.80 -22.08 -26.35
CA LYS A 54 -30.21 -21.69 -26.59
C LYS A 54 -30.51 -20.28 -26.07
N ALA A 55 -30.04 -19.91 -24.87
CA ALA A 55 -30.24 -18.57 -24.33
C ALA A 55 -29.55 -17.47 -25.15
N LEU A 56 -28.36 -17.74 -25.70
CA LEU A 56 -27.66 -16.82 -26.62
C LEU A 56 -28.44 -16.61 -27.92
N GLN A 57 -29.09 -17.66 -28.44
CA GLN A 57 -29.92 -17.58 -29.65
C GLN A 57 -31.24 -16.83 -29.40
N ILE A 58 -31.88 -17.09 -28.27
CA ILE A 58 -33.13 -16.40 -27.88
C ILE A 58 -32.83 -14.94 -27.57
N ALA A 59 -31.70 -14.66 -26.90
CA ALA A 59 -31.31 -13.35 -26.41
C ALA A 59 -32.49 -12.65 -25.70
N ARG A 60 -32.98 -13.23 -24.61
CA ARG A 60 -34.15 -12.68 -23.87
C ARG A 60 -33.77 -11.64 -22.83
N THR A 61 -32.63 -11.83 -22.16
CA THR A 61 -32.20 -11.05 -21.00
C THR A 61 -30.69 -10.81 -21.07
N PRO A 62 -30.16 -9.80 -20.37
CA PRO A 62 -28.73 -9.68 -20.13
C PRO A 62 -28.11 -10.94 -19.51
N ILE A 63 -26.84 -11.22 -19.84
CA ILE A 63 -26.11 -12.38 -19.34
C ILE A 63 -24.74 -11.96 -18.81
N PHE A 64 -24.40 -12.38 -17.59
CA PHE A 64 -23.07 -12.18 -16.99
C PHE A 64 -22.47 -13.49 -16.48
N GLY A 65 -21.25 -13.83 -16.94
CA GLY A 65 -20.52 -15.02 -16.49
C GLY A 65 -19.25 -14.70 -15.70
N ILE A 66 -18.98 -15.45 -14.63
CA ILE A 66 -17.74 -15.33 -13.83
C ILE A 66 -16.97 -16.66 -13.80
N CYS A 67 -15.67 -16.60 -14.10
CA CYS A 67 -14.72 -17.72 -14.07
C CYS A 67 -15.19 -18.94 -14.89
N LEU A 68 -15.79 -19.96 -14.25
CA LEU A 68 -16.39 -21.06 -14.99
C LEU A 68 -17.53 -20.55 -15.89
N GLY A 69 -18.36 -19.63 -15.40
CA GLY A 69 -19.41 -19.03 -16.22
C GLY A 69 -18.88 -18.29 -17.45
N HIS A 70 -17.68 -17.71 -17.38
CA HIS A 70 -17.01 -17.14 -18.55
C HIS A 70 -16.65 -18.22 -19.58
N GLN A 71 -16.05 -19.33 -19.13
CA GLN A 71 -15.69 -20.46 -19.98
C GLN A 71 -16.92 -21.12 -20.62
N LEU A 72 -18.00 -21.29 -19.86
CA LEU A 72 -19.25 -21.86 -20.36
C LEU A 72 -19.93 -20.97 -21.39
N LEU A 73 -19.92 -19.65 -21.16
CA LEU A 73 -20.46 -18.69 -22.12
C LEU A 73 -19.67 -18.71 -23.43
N ALA A 74 -18.33 -18.79 -23.34
CA ALA A 74 -17.47 -18.91 -24.51
C ALA A 74 -17.75 -20.20 -25.30
N LEU A 75 -17.80 -21.36 -24.62
CA LEU A 75 -18.17 -22.64 -25.25
C LEU A 75 -19.55 -22.59 -25.89
N ALA A 76 -20.53 -21.99 -25.22
CA ALA A 76 -21.88 -21.83 -25.72
C ALA A 76 -21.98 -20.94 -26.97
N SER A 77 -21.06 -19.98 -27.13
CA SER A 77 -20.93 -19.14 -28.32
C SER A 77 -20.27 -19.85 -29.51
N GLY A 78 -19.69 -21.04 -29.29
CA GLY A 78 -18.96 -21.81 -30.30
C GLY A 78 -17.43 -21.73 -30.19
N ALA A 79 -16.90 -21.01 -29.21
CA ALA A 79 -15.47 -20.98 -28.93
C ALA A 79 -15.00 -22.27 -28.24
N THR A 80 -13.69 -22.40 -28.05
CA THR A 80 -13.05 -23.53 -27.39
C THR A 80 -12.30 -23.09 -26.14
N THR A 81 -12.03 -24.05 -25.25
CA THR A 81 -11.24 -23.85 -24.03
C THR A 81 -10.05 -24.79 -24.00
N LYS A 82 -8.93 -24.32 -23.45
CA LYS A 82 -7.70 -25.11 -23.30
C LYS A 82 -7.27 -25.19 -21.85
N LYS A 83 -6.71 -26.34 -21.46
CA LYS A 83 -6.07 -26.50 -20.16
C LYS A 83 -4.75 -25.72 -20.15
N MET A 84 -4.56 -24.87 -19.15
CA MET A 84 -3.34 -24.08 -19.00
C MET A 84 -2.22 -24.95 -18.44
N LYS A 85 -0.99 -24.69 -18.87
CA LYS A 85 0.21 -25.29 -18.25
C LYS A 85 0.36 -24.80 -16.81
N PHE A 86 0.21 -23.49 -16.62
CA PHE A 86 0.16 -22.83 -15.32
C PHE A 86 -1.19 -22.13 -15.22
N GLY A 87 -2.02 -22.58 -14.30
CA GLY A 87 -3.30 -21.91 -14.02
C GLY A 87 -3.05 -20.61 -13.25
N ASN A 88 -3.89 -19.61 -13.49
CA ASN A 88 -3.81 -18.34 -12.80
C ASN A 88 -4.49 -18.47 -11.42
N ARG A 89 -3.68 -18.33 -10.36
CA ARG A 89 -4.08 -18.50 -8.95
C ARG A 89 -3.39 -17.46 -8.08
N GLY A 90 -4.13 -16.46 -7.62
CA GLY A 90 -3.57 -15.38 -6.80
C GLY A 90 -4.53 -14.21 -6.69
N HIS A 91 -4.16 -13.21 -5.87
CA HIS A 91 -4.91 -11.97 -5.67
C HIS A 91 -4.23 -10.75 -6.31
N ASN A 92 -3.17 -11.00 -7.08
CA ASN A 92 -2.28 -9.98 -7.62
C ASN A 92 -2.18 -10.04 -9.15
N ILE A 93 -3.20 -10.58 -9.82
CA ILE A 93 -3.12 -10.90 -11.24
C ILE A 93 -3.65 -9.71 -12.06
N PRO A 94 -2.83 -9.09 -12.93
CA PRO A 94 -3.23 -7.93 -13.70
C PRO A 94 -4.07 -8.27 -14.92
N CYS A 95 -5.22 -7.63 -15.02
CA CYS A 95 -6.14 -7.74 -16.16
C CYS A 95 -6.30 -6.35 -16.81
N THR A 96 -5.89 -6.22 -18.07
CA THR A 96 -6.09 -5.01 -18.86
C THR A 96 -7.45 -5.05 -19.54
N ASP A 97 -8.28 -4.04 -19.27
CA ASP A 97 -9.49 -3.75 -20.05
C ASP A 97 -9.09 -3.29 -21.45
N MET A 98 -9.54 -4.02 -22.46
CA MET A 98 -9.20 -3.75 -23.86
C MET A 98 -9.92 -2.53 -24.44
N ILE A 99 -10.97 -2.03 -23.78
CA ILE A 99 -11.71 -0.83 -24.18
C ILE A 99 -11.00 0.42 -23.66
N SER A 100 -10.83 0.54 -22.34
CA SER A 100 -10.24 1.73 -21.72
C SER A 100 -8.71 1.72 -21.69
N GLY A 101 -8.09 0.54 -21.84
CA GLY A 101 -6.65 0.35 -21.65
C GLY A 101 -6.20 0.36 -20.18
N ARG A 102 -7.15 0.47 -19.23
CA ARG A 102 -6.89 0.43 -17.79
C ARG A 102 -6.63 -0.99 -17.33
N CYS A 103 -5.65 -1.16 -16.45
CA CYS A 103 -5.27 -2.41 -15.83
C CYS A 103 -5.76 -2.46 -14.39
N TYR A 104 -6.40 -3.57 -14.04
CA TYR A 104 -6.94 -3.85 -12.70
C TYR A 104 -6.19 -5.03 -12.08
N ILE A 105 -6.07 -5.04 -10.76
CA ILE A 105 -5.58 -6.22 -10.03
C ILE A 105 -6.77 -7.09 -9.67
N SER A 106 -6.66 -8.39 -9.93
CA SER A 106 -7.76 -9.32 -9.83
C SER A 106 -7.41 -10.56 -9.00
N SER A 107 -8.43 -11.11 -8.35
CA SER A 107 -8.39 -12.43 -7.74
C SER A 107 -8.79 -13.51 -8.74
N GLN A 108 -7.96 -14.53 -8.91
CA GLN A 108 -8.22 -15.63 -9.82
C GLN A 108 -7.91 -16.99 -9.21
N ASN A 109 -8.63 -18.01 -9.68
CA ASN A 109 -8.35 -19.40 -9.34
C ASN A 109 -8.90 -20.36 -10.41
N HIS A 110 -8.24 -20.41 -11.57
CA HIS A 110 -8.65 -21.28 -12.67
C HIS A 110 -7.45 -22.00 -13.33
N GLY A 111 -7.74 -23.08 -14.06
CA GLY A 111 -6.74 -23.87 -14.78
C GLY A 111 -7.07 -24.10 -16.25
N TYR A 112 -8.17 -23.53 -16.74
CA TYR A 112 -8.60 -23.53 -18.13
C TYR A 112 -8.78 -22.09 -18.58
N ALA A 113 -8.50 -21.81 -19.86
CA ALA A 113 -8.70 -20.48 -20.45
C ALA A 113 -9.42 -20.63 -21.79
N VAL A 114 -10.16 -19.59 -22.18
CA VAL A 114 -10.79 -19.50 -23.49
C VAL A 114 -9.72 -19.29 -24.57
N ASP A 115 -9.88 -19.97 -25.71
CA ASP A 115 -9.04 -19.74 -26.87
C ASP A 115 -9.63 -18.66 -27.77
N VAL A 116 -9.07 -17.46 -27.69
CA VAL A 116 -9.54 -16.26 -28.40
C VAL A 116 -9.61 -16.47 -29.91
N ALA A 117 -8.68 -17.25 -30.48
CA ALA A 117 -8.66 -17.55 -31.91
C ALA A 117 -9.90 -18.30 -32.40
N SER A 118 -10.65 -18.91 -31.48
CA SER A 118 -11.91 -19.61 -31.76
C SER A 118 -13.17 -18.80 -31.45
N LEU A 119 -13.04 -17.54 -30.99
CA LEU A 119 -14.21 -16.69 -30.73
C LEU A 119 -14.95 -16.36 -32.04
N PRO A 120 -16.29 -16.43 -32.06
CA PRO A 120 -17.08 -15.99 -33.21
C PRO A 120 -17.01 -14.46 -33.38
N GLU A 121 -17.25 -13.97 -34.60
CA GLU A 121 -17.19 -12.53 -34.93
C GLU A 121 -18.14 -11.66 -34.11
N SER A 122 -19.19 -12.22 -33.53
CA SER A 122 -20.14 -11.50 -32.69
C SER A 122 -19.59 -11.16 -31.31
N PHE A 123 -18.52 -11.82 -30.87
CA PHE A 123 -17.84 -11.57 -29.61
C PHE A 123 -16.48 -10.88 -29.84
N MET A 124 -15.99 -10.25 -28.78
CA MET A 124 -14.63 -9.70 -28.72
C MET A 124 -14.07 -9.86 -27.31
N GLU A 125 -12.74 -9.78 -27.19
CA GLU A 125 -12.08 -9.75 -25.90
C GLU A 125 -12.45 -8.49 -25.13
N LEU A 126 -12.74 -8.67 -23.84
CA LEU A 126 -13.03 -7.59 -22.91
C LEU A 126 -11.82 -7.32 -22.00
N PHE A 127 -11.24 -8.39 -21.42
CA PHE A 127 -10.06 -8.30 -20.57
C PHE A 127 -8.99 -9.28 -21.04
N VAL A 128 -7.71 -8.89 -20.87
CA VAL A 128 -6.54 -9.72 -21.17
C VAL A 128 -5.56 -9.68 -20.00
N ASN A 129 -4.98 -10.83 -19.66
CA ASN A 129 -3.96 -10.94 -18.63
C ASN A 129 -2.67 -10.22 -19.08
N ALA A 130 -2.19 -9.25 -18.30
CA ALA A 130 -1.03 -8.46 -18.69
C ALA A 130 0.30 -9.22 -18.58
N ASN A 131 0.32 -10.41 -17.98
CA ASN A 131 1.53 -11.22 -17.80
C ASN A 131 1.67 -12.32 -18.85
N ASP A 132 0.58 -13.06 -19.14
CA ASP A 132 0.63 -14.23 -20.02
C ASP A 132 -0.21 -14.11 -21.30
N GLY A 133 -0.95 -12.99 -21.46
CA GLY A 133 -1.79 -12.73 -22.62
C GLY A 133 -3.01 -13.65 -22.74
N SER A 134 -3.33 -14.44 -21.70
CA SER A 134 -4.54 -15.26 -21.68
C SER A 134 -5.79 -14.39 -21.59
N ASN A 135 -6.90 -14.93 -22.10
CA ASN A 135 -8.17 -14.22 -22.09
C ASN A 135 -8.75 -14.16 -20.67
N GLU A 136 -9.16 -12.96 -20.28
CA GLU A 136 -9.69 -12.67 -18.95
C GLU A 136 -11.15 -12.20 -18.99
N GLY A 137 -11.74 -12.15 -20.18
CA GLY A 137 -13.13 -11.76 -20.37
C GLY A 137 -13.49 -11.59 -21.83
N ILE A 138 -14.78 -11.73 -22.12
CA ILE A 138 -15.36 -11.52 -23.46
C ILE A 138 -16.66 -10.72 -23.34
N MET A 139 -17.02 -10.03 -24.42
CA MET A 139 -18.32 -9.36 -24.54
C MET A 139 -18.89 -9.53 -25.94
N HIS A 140 -20.23 -9.50 -26.04
CA HIS A 140 -20.93 -9.44 -27.31
C HIS A 140 -20.92 -8.00 -27.86
N LYS A 141 -20.72 -7.85 -29.16
CA LYS A 141 -20.57 -6.53 -29.81
C LYS A 141 -21.86 -5.70 -29.81
N THR A 142 -23.02 -6.34 -29.72
CA THR A 142 -24.33 -5.67 -29.84
C THR A 142 -25.35 -6.01 -28.74
N LEU A 143 -25.07 -6.99 -27.88
CA LEU A 143 -26.03 -7.49 -26.88
C LEU A 143 -25.44 -7.33 -25.47
N PRO A 144 -26.26 -7.26 -24.41
CA PRO A 144 -25.82 -7.07 -23.04
C PRO A 144 -25.32 -8.40 -22.44
N ILE A 145 -24.32 -8.99 -23.09
CA ILE A 145 -23.78 -10.31 -22.77
C ILE A 145 -22.28 -10.14 -22.61
N PHE A 146 -21.78 -10.42 -21.41
CA PHE A 146 -20.35 -10.34 -21.13
C PHE A 146 -19.96 -11.34 -20.05
N SER A 147 -18.66 -11.57 -19.91
CA SER A 147 -18.12 -12.42 -18.86
C SER A 147 -16.68 -12.09 -18.55
N VAL A 148 -16.25 -12.47 -17.35
CA VAL A 148 -14.87 -12.30 -16.87
C VAL A 148 -14.34 -13.60 -16.27
N GLN A 149 -13.07 -13.88 -16.48
CA GLN A 149 -12.40 -15.10 -16.03
C GLN A 149 -11.96 -15.00 -14.56
N PHE A 150 -11.69 -13.79 -14.07
CA PHE A 150 -11.39 -13.48 -12.67
C PHE A 150 -12.65 -13.40 -11.79
N HIS A 151 -12.47 -13.12 -10.50
CA HIS A 151 -13.52 -13.06 -9.48
C HIS A 151 -13.75 -11.62 -8.97
N PRO A 152 -14.62 -10.83 -9.62
CA PRO A 152 -14.99 -9.49 -9.15
C PRO A 152 -15.53 -9.45 -7.72
N GLU A 153 -16.18 -10.54 -7.28
CA GLU A 153 -16.67 -10.64 -5.91
C GLU A 153 -15.55 -10.74 -4.86
N SER A 154 -14.29 -10.97 -5.28
CA SER A 154 -13.12 -11.02 -4.39
C SER A 154 -13.30 -12.04 -3.24
N THR A 155 -12.82 -11.73 -2.03
CA THR A 155 -12.94 -12.57 -0.82
C THR A 155 -12.35 -13.97 -1.00
N PRO A 156 -11.00 -14.10 -0.99
CA PRO A 156 -10.03 -13.03 -0.69
C PRO A 156 -9.61 -12.17 -1.90
N GLY A 157 -8.99 -11.03 -1.58
CA GLY A 157 -8.30 -10.14 -2.55
C GLY A 157 -9.04 -8.86 -2.95
N PRO A 158 -8.52 -8.14 -3.96
CA PRO A 158 -8.81 -6.73 -4.21
C PRO A 158 -10.18 -6.49 -4.85
N ARG A 159 -10.90 -5.48 -4.36
CA ARG A 159 -12.26 -5.11 -4.82
C ARG A 159 -12.29 -4.19 -6.04
N ASP A 160 -11.19 -4.15 -6.81
CA ASP A 160 -10.97 -3.17 -7.89
C ASP A 160 -11.96 -3.33 -9.07
N THR A 161 -12.63 -4.48 -9.17
CA THR A 161 -13.52 -4.84 -10.28
C THR A 161 -14.97 -5.11 -9.85
N GLU A 162 -15.35 -4.79 -8.60
CA GLU A 162 -16.73 -5.01 -8.11
C GLU A 162 -17.77 -4.22 -8.90
N TYR A 163 -17.38 -3.13 -9.56
CA TYR A 163 -18.24 -2.33 -10.44
C TYR A 163 -18.87 -3.15 -11.59
N LEU A 164 -18.34 -4.34 -11.92
CA LEU A 164 -18.92 -5.22 -12.94
C LEU A 164 -20.31 -5.75 -12.55
N PHE A 165 -20.61 -5.82 -11.24
CA PHE A 165 -21.97 -6.10 -10.77
C PHE A 165 -22.92 -4.94 -11.13
N ASP A 166 -22.45 -3.70 -10.98
CA ASP A 166 -23.21 -2.50 -11.36
C ASP A 166 -23.43 -2.43 -12.88
N VAL A 167 -22.43 -2.79 -13.68
CA VAL A 167 -22.55 -2.88 -15.15
C VAL A 167 -23.66 -3.87 -15.55
N PHE A 168 -23.71 -5.04 -14.93
CA PHE A 168 -24.74 -6.03 -15.22
C PHE A 168 -26.14 -5.56 -14.80
N ILE A 169 -26.27 -5.01 -13.58
CA ILE A 169 -27.57 -4.53 -13.07
C ILE A 169 -28.09 -3.37 -13.91
N ASN A 170 -27.23 -2.42 -14.29
CA ASN A 170 -27.62 -1.32 -15.17
C ASN A 170 -28.11 -1.84 -16.53
N ALA A 171 -27.47 -2.88 -17.09
CA ALA A 171 -27.93 -3.48 -18.33
C ALA A 171 -29.31 -4.16 -18.20
N VAL A 172 -29.61 -4.76 -17.04
CA VAL A 172 -30.93 -5.31 -16.72
C VAL A 172 -31.98 -4.20 -16.60
N ASP A 173 -31.68 -3.15 -15.83
CA ASP A 173 -32.59 -2.02 -15.65
C ASP A 173 -32.89 -1.29 -16.96
N ASP A 174 -31.87 -1.06 -17.79
CA ASP A 174 -32.01 -0.44 -19.10
C ASP A 174 -32.87 -1.28 -20.04
N PHE A 175 -32.69 -2.61 -20.01
CA PHE A 175 -33.54 -3.52 -20.77
C PHE A 175 -34.99 -3.48 -20.28
N LYS A 176 -35.24 -3.52 -18.96
CA LYS A 176 -36.60 -3.43 -18.41
C LYS A 176 -37.30 -2.13 -18.78
N LYS A 177 -36.58 -1.01 -18.81
CA LYS A 177 -37.13 0.31 -19.16
C LYS A 177 -37.40 0.46 -20.66
N THR A 178 -36.53 -0.08 -21.51
CA THR A 178 -36.54 0.20 -22.95
C THR A 178 -37.08 -0.94 -23.81
N GLY A 179 -37.18 -2.16 -23.27
CA GLY A 179 -37.47 -3.38 -24.01
C GLY A 179 -36.41 -3.73 -25.06
N THR A 180 -35.27 -3.04 -25.09
CA THR A 180 -34.25 -3.17 -26.14
C THR A 180 -32.94 -3.66 -25.56
N LEU A 181 -32.43 -4.77 -26.08
CA LEU A 181 -31.10 -5.27 -25.73
C LEU A 181 -30.03 -4.48 -26.48
N LYS A 182 -29.05 -3.98 -25.73
CA LYS A 182 -27.91 -3.19 -26.24
C LYS A 182 -26.62 -3.71 -25.63
N ALA A 183 -25.51 -3.51 -26.32
CA ALA A 183 -24.19 -3.83 -25.77
C ALA A 183 -23.96 -3.13 -24.41
N ILE A 184 -23.25 -3.81 -23.51
CA ILE A 184 -22.85 -3.20 -22.24
C ILE A 184 -21.92 -2.01 -22.50
N THR A 185 -21.95 -1.04 -21.59
CA THR A 185 -21.01 0.08 -21.57
C THR A 185 -20.08 -0.05 -20.37
N MET A 186 -18.78 -0.08 -20.62
CA MET A 186 -17.76 -0.14 -19.57
C MET A 186 -17.39 1.28 -19.11
N PRO A 187 -17.17 1.49 -17.79
CA PRO A 187 -16.64 2.76 -17.30
C PRO A 187 -15.18 2.96 -17.74
N GLY A 188 -14.70 4.20 -17.72
CA GLY A 188 -13.28 4.53 -18.00
C GLY A 188 -12.99 5.06 -19.40
N GLY A 189 -13.98 5.11 -20.29
CA GLY A 189 -13.82 5.65 -21.65
C GLY A 189 -13.02 4.74 -22.57
N THR A 190 -12.42 5.31 -23.62
CA THR A 190 -11.59 4.55 -24.57
C THR A 190 -10.10 4.77 -24.34
N LYS A 191 -9.29 3.79 -24.74
CA LYS A 191 -7.82 3.85 -24.70
C LYS A 191 -7.28 5.06 -25.46
N GLU A 192 -7.87 5.42 -26.60
CA GLU A 192 -7.48 6.57 -27.41
C GLU A 192 -7.75 7.89 -26.68
N ALA A 193 -8.91 8.00 -26.02
CA ALA A 193 -9.27 9.18 -25.24
C ALA A 193 -8.34 9.35 -24.02
N ALA A 194 -8.03 8.25 -23.33
CA ALA A 194 -7.07 8.26 -22.21
C ALA A 194 -5.66 8.68 -22.66
N ALA A 195 -5.19 8.17 -23.80
CA ALA A 195 -3.89 8.52 -24.38
C ALA A 195 -3.84 9.98 -24.85
N ALA A 196 -4.95 10.53 -25.36
CA ALA A 196 -5.06 11.93 -25.75
C ALA A 196 -5.08 12.88 -24.54
N LEU A 197 -5.71 12.47 -23.43
CA LEU A 197 -5.75 13.25 -22.19
C LEU A 197 -4.39 13.33 -21.50
N ASN A 198 -3.66 12.21 -21.42
CA ASN A 198 -2.36 12.12 -20.78
C ASN A 198 -1.30 11.57 -21.75
N PRO A 199 -0.86 12.37 -22.75
CA PRO A 199 0.13 11.91 -23.72
C PRO A 199 1.47 11.65 -23.04
N ARG A 200 2.25 10.73 -23.62
CA ARG A 200 3.64 10.48 -23.20
C ARG A 200 4.43 11.79 -23.20
N VAL A 201 5.18 12.02 -22.13
CA VAL A 201 5.96 13.24 -21.98
C VAL A 201 7.26 13.11 -22.77
N SER A 202 7.47 13.99 -23.74
CA SER A 202 8.73 14.07 -24.48
C SER A 202 9.63 15.15 -23.90
N VAL A 203 10.72 14.73 -23.25
CA VAL A 203 11.76 15.60 -22.68
C VAL A 203 13.12 15.08 -23.11
N ARG A 204 14.08 15.98 -23.39
CA ARG A 204 15.44 15.61 -23.80
C ARG A 204 16.42 15.74 -22.66
N LYS A 205 16.18 16.69 -21.75
CA LYS A 205 17.01 16.92 -20.57
C LYS A 205 16.15 17.08 -19.32
N VAL A 206 16.48 16.31 -18.27
CA VAL A 206 15.79 16.34 -16.98
C VAL A 206 16.74 16.72 -15.85
N LEU A 207 16.29 17.64 -15.01
CA LEU A 207 16.93 18.01 -13.75
C LEU A 207 16.37 17.16 -12.60
N VAL A 208 17.24 16.47 -11.87
CA VAL A 208 16.90 15.69 -10.67
C VAL A 208 17.46 16.42 -9.45
N LEU A 209 16.62 16.65 -8.44
CA LEU A 209 17.05 17.25 -7.17
C LEU A 209 17.35 16.15 -6.15
N GLY A 210 18.57 16.13 -5.60
CA GLY A 210 18.95 15.26 -4.48
C GLY A 210 18.47 15.81 -3.13
N SER A 211 18.73 15.05 -2.06
CA SER A 211 18.31 15.41 -0.69
C SER A 211 19.24 16.38 0.03
N GLY A 212 20.47 16.57 -0.44
CA GLY A 212 21.47 17.30 0.31
C GLY A 212 22.22 16.42 1.31
N GLY A 213 22.67 17.02 2.42
CA GLY A 213 23.36 16.30 3.49
C GLY A 213 22.42 15.30 4.18
N LEU A 214 23.00 14.26 4.78
CA LEU A 214 22.25 13.29 5.58
C LEU A 214 21.89 13.91 6.93
N SER A 215 20.63 13.76 7.34
CA SER A 215 20.13 14.15 8.67
C SER A 215 19.17 13.09 9.21
N ILE A 216 18.89 13.11 10.51
CA ILE A 216 17.84 12.26 11.09
C ILE A 216 16.52 12.54 10.34
N GLY A 217 15.85 11.47 9.90
CA GLY A 217 14.63 11.57 9.08
C GLY A 217 14.85 11.80 7.58
N GLN A 218 16.08 12.07 7.13
CA GLN A 218 16.43 12.15 5.71
C GLN A 218 17.83 11.58 5.45
N ALA A 219 17.90 10.28 5.17
CA ALA A 219 19.17 9.56 5.07
C ALA A 219 19.44 9.06 3.63
N GLY A 220 20.06 7.88 3.52
CA GLY A 220 20.54 7.29 2.26
C GLY A 220 19.45 6.80 1.32
N GLU A 221 18.18 6.78 1.75
CA GLU A 221 17.03 6.38 0.92
C GLU A 221 16.92 7.25 -0.34
N PHE A 222 17.29 8.53 -0.27
CA PHE A 222 17.22 9.45 -1.42
C PHE A 222 18.41 9.33 -2.37
N ASP A 223 19.56 8.86 -1.87
CA ASP A 223 20.68 8.47 -2.73
C ASP A 223 20.26 7.28 -3.61
N TYR A 224 19.65 6.26 -3.00
CA TYR A 224 19.06 5.13 -3.72
C TYR A 224 17.97 5.57 -4.71
N SER A 225 16.96 6.30 -4.24
CA SER A 225 15.80 6.68 -5.06
C SER A 225 16.19 7.59 -6.23
N GLY A 226 17.03 8.59 -5.98
CA GLY A 226 17.53 9.48 -7.02
C GLY A 226 18.40 8.76 -8.06
N SER A 227 19.19 7.77 -7.62
CA SER A 227 19.98 6.92 -8.53
C SER A 227 19.10 6.05 -9.44
N GLN A 228 17.99 5.49 -8.89
CA GLN A 228 17.02 4.74 -9.68
C GLN A 228 16.28 5.62 -10.70
N ALA A 229 15.94 6.86 -10.33
CA ALA A 229 15.34 7.81 -11.27
C ALA A 229 16.27 8.14 -12.44
N ILE A 230 17.56 8.38 -12.16
CA ILE A 230 18.57 8.61 -13.20
C ILE A 230 18.68 7.40 -14.14
N LYS A 231 18.67 6.17 -13.59
CA LYS A 231 18.69 4.95 -14.40
C LYS A 231 17.46 4.84 -15.31
N ALA A 232 16.27 5.10 -14.78
CA ALA A 232 15.03 5.07 -15.55
C ALA A 232 15.04 6.08 -16.72
N LEU A 233 15.52 7.30 -16.46
CA LEU A 233 15.67 8.35 -17.47
C LEU A 233 16.68 7.96 -18.56
N LYS A 234 17.81 7.35 -18.18
CA LYS A 234 18.84 6.89 -19.13
C LYS A 234 18.33 5.81 -20.06
N GLU A 235 17.51 4.89 -19.57
CA GLU A 235 16.88 3.87 -20.42
C GLU A 235 15.92 4.47 -21.45
N GLU A 236 15.31 5.63 -21.15
CA GLU A 236 14.49 6.38 -22.12
C GLU A 236 15.32 7.34 -22.99
N GLY A 237 16.67 7.29 -22.90
CA GLY A 237 17.56 8.13 -23.69
C GLY A 237 17.59 9.61 -23.28
N ILE A 238 17.20 9.93 -22.05
CA ILE A 238 17.08 11.31 -21.55
C ILE A 238 18.38 11.75 -20.87
N TYR A 239 18.87 12.94 -21.20
CA TYR A 239 20.05 13.53 -20.56
C TYR A 239 19.74 13.97 -19.12
N THR A 240 20.57 13.58 -18.17
CA THR A 240 20.33 13.78 -16.74
C THR A 240 21.27 14.83 -16.14
N VAL A 241 20.69 15.83 -15.48
CA VAL A 241 21.41 16.80 -14.65
C VAL A 241 21.01 16.56 -13.20
N LEU A 242 21.98 16.44 -12.30
CA LEU A 242 21.77 16.28 -10.86
C LEU A 242 22.27 17.50 -10.10
N ILE A 243 21.49 17.98 -9.13
CA ILE A 243 21.97 18.87 -8.07
C ILE A 243 21.97 18.10 -6.76
N ASN A 244 23.14 17.88 -6.17
CA ASN A 244 23.28 17.33 -4.83
C ASN A 244 24.62 17.80 -4.22
N PRO A 245 24.61 18.55 -3.10
CA PRO A 245 25.84 19.00 -2.45
C PRO A 245 26.57 17.88 -1.69
N ASN A 246 25.91 16.74 -1.43
CA ASN A 246 26.51 15.65 -0.68
C ASN A 246 27.45 14.81 -1.56
N ILE A 247 28.75 15.08 -1.39
CA ILE A 247 29.86 14.41 -2.09
C ILE A 247 30.03 12.92 -1.74
N ALA A 248 29.36 12.42 -0.69
CA ALA A 248 29.49 11.05 -0.21
C ALA A 248 28.35 10.13 -0.71
N THR A 249 27.67 10.50 -1.81
CA THR A 249 26.56 9.74 -2.38
C THR A 249 26.95 8.97 -3.63
N ILE A 250 26.37 7.79 -3.82
CA ILE A 250 26.51 7.04 -5.07
C ILE A 250 25.87 7.82 -6.23
N GLN A 251 24.78 8.55 -5.95
CA GLN A 251 24.08 9.43 -6.89
C GLN A 251 25.01 10.41 -7.62
N THR A 252 26.07 10.89 -6.94
CA THR A 252 27.04 11.85 -7.48
C THR A 252 28.29 11.21 -8.10
N SER A 253 28.33 9.87 -8.16
CA SER A 253 29.44 9.13 -8.77
C SER A 253 29.55 9.40 -10.27
N LYS A 254 30.81 9.44 -10.75
CA LYS A 254 31.11 9.70 -12.17
C LYS A 254 30.42 8.68 -13.07
N GLY A 255 29.65 9.18 -14.05
CA GLY A 255 28.98 8.35 -15.07
C GLY A 255 27.56 7.93 -14.71
N LEU A 256 27.09 8.13 -13.46
CA LEU A 256 25.70 7.84 -13.11
C LEU A 256 24.77 8.89 -13.70
N ALA A 257 24.88 10.16 -13.31
CA ALA A 257 24.26 11.27 -14.05
C ALA A 257 25.21 11.80 -15.14
N ASP A 258 24.66 12.41 -16.19
CA ASP A 258 25.48 12.98 -17.28
C ASP A 258 26.16 14.29 -16.84
N LYS A 259 25.50 15.06 -15.97
CA LYS A 259 26.08 16.24 -15.32
C LYS A 259 25.71 16.31 -13.84
N VAL A 260 26.68 16.58 -12.98
CA VAL A 260 26.48 16.77 -11.53
C VAL A 260 26.88 18.18 -11.12
N TYR A 261 26.05 18.82 -10.30
CA TYR A 261 26.30 20.09 -9.64
C TYR A 261 26.33 19.88 -8.13
N PHE A 262 27.51 20.09 -7.53
CA PHE A 262 27.69 20.13 -6.08
C PHE A 262 27.31 21.53 -5.54
N LEU A 263 26.02 21.83 -5.61
CA LEU A 263 25.43 23.10 -5.17
C LEU A 263 24.34 22.83 -4.13
N PRO A 264 24.06 23.79 -3.23
CA PRO A 264 22.92 23.69 -2.32
C PRO A 264 21.60 23.48 -3.08
N VAL A 265 20.73 22.61 -2.57
CA VAL A 265 19.39 22.37 -3.12
C VAL A 265 18.45 23.46 -2.61
N THR A 266 18.61 24.68 -3.14
CA THR A 266 17.78 25.85 -2.79
C THR A 266 17.21 26.50 -4.05
N PRO A 267 16.10 27.27 -3.94
CA PRO A 267 15.50 27.93 -5.11
C PRO A 267 16.49 28.80 -5.89
N GLU A 268 17.40 29.49 -5.20
CA GLU A 268 18.43 30.32 -5.83
C GLU A 268 19.33 29.52 -6.78
N PHE A 269 19.94 28.44 -6.29
CA PHE A 269 20.88 27.65 -7.08
C PHE A 269 20.17 26.80 -8.13
N VAL A 270 18.99 26.27 -7.82
CA VAL A 270 18.17 25.52 -8.78
C VAL A 270 17.79 26.42 -9.95
N ARG A 271 17.36 27.67 -9.71
CA ARG A 271 17.11 28.66 -10.77
C ARG A 271 18.34 28.92 -11.63
N LYS A 272 19.53 29.11 -11.03
CA LYS A 272 20.79 29.31 -11.77
C LYS A 272 21.11 28.11 -12.68
N VAL A 273 20.92 26.89 -12.18
CA VAL A 273 21.15 25.67 -12.97
C VAL A 273 20.12 25.54 -14.10
N ILE A 274 18.84 25.83 -13.84
CA ILE A 274 17.79 25.82 -14.88
C ILE A 274 18.15 26.80 -16.01
N LEU A 275 18.54 28.03 -15.68
CA LEU A 275 18.93 29.04 -16.69
C LEU A 275 20.16 28.62 -17.50
N ARG A 276 21.10 27.90 -16.87
CA ARG A 276 22.34 27.44 -17.52
C ARG A 276 22.13 26.20 -18.39
N GLU A 277 21.44 25.19 -17.86
CA GLU A 277 21.29 23.88 -18.47
C GLU A 277 20.07 23.78 -19.39
N LYS A 278 19.06 24.65 -19.19
CA LYS A 278 17.78 24.67 -19.89
C LYS A 278 17.13 23.26 -19.97
N PRO A 279 16.88 22.60 -18.81
CA PRO A 279 16.19 21.31 -18.81
C PRO A 279 14.73 21.47 -19.26
N ASP A 280 14.19 20.46 -19.94
CA ASP A 280 12.78 20.44 -20.34
C ASP A 280 11.88 19.96 -19.19
N GLY A 281 12.43 19.16 -18.27
CA GLY A 281 11.71 18.59 -17.13
C GLY A 281 12.50 18.62 -15.82
N ILE A 282 11.79 18.52 -14.68
CA ILE A 282 12.39 18.45 -13.35
C ILE A 282 11.65 17.43 -12.45
N TYR A 283 12.41 16.66 -11.69
CA TYR A 283 11.91 15.83 -10.59
C TYR A 283 12.21 16.48 -9.23
N VAL A 284 11.16 16.65 -8.43
CA VAL A 284 11.24 17.21 -7.07
C VAL A 284 10.82 16.22 -5.97
N THR A 285 10.36 15.02 -6.35
CA THR A 285 9.78 13.99 -5.47
C THR A 285 10.78 12.90 -5.05
N PHE A 286 12.05 13.00 -5.45
CA PHE A 286 13.10 11.98 -5.20
C PHE A 286 14.15 12.39 -4.17
N GLY A 287 14.18 13.66 -3.76
CA GLY A 287 15.19 14.24 -2.86
C GLY A 287 14.64 14.61 -1.48
N GLY A 288 13.65 13.88 -0.98
CA GLY A 288 13.02 14.15 0.32
C GLY A 288 12.42 15.54 0.44
N GLN A 289 12.30 16.03 1.67
CA GLN A 289 11.66 17.32 1.97
C GLN A 289 12.39 18.51 1.37
N THR A 290 13.71 18.40 1.22
CA THR A 290 14.58 19.45 0.66
C THR A 290 14.23 19.74 -0.79
N ALA A 291 14.16 18.70 -1.63
CA ALA A 291 13.77 18.84 -3.03
C ALA A 291 12.30 19.26 -3.16
N LEU A 292 11.42 18.69 -2.34
CA LEU A 292 9.99 18.99 -2.33
C LEU A 292 9.73 20.48 -2.03
N SER A 293 10.41 21.01 -1.01
CA SER A 293 10.32 22.42 -0.61
C SER A 293 10.77 23.38 -1.70
N VAL A 294 11.77 23.01 -2.50
CA VAL A 294 12.16 23.79 -3.69
C VAL A 294 11.04 23.78 -4.72
N GLY A 295 10.46 22.61 -5.00
CA GLY A 295 9.32 22.47 -5.91
C GLY A 295 8.16 23.37 -5.54
N ILE A 296 7.78 23.40 -4.25
CA ILE A 296 6.71 24.26 -3.74
C ILE A 296 7.07 25.74 -3.89
N LYS A 297 8.27 26.16 -3.46
CA LYS A 297 8.70 27.56 -3.48
C LYS A 297 8.85 28.14 -4.89
N MET A 298 9.15 27.30 -5.88
CA MET A 298 9.35 27.70 -7.28
C MET A 298 8.17 27.38 -8.19
N LYS A 299 7.03 26.93 -7.64
CA LYS A 299 5.84 26.49 -8.38
C LYS A 299 5.50 27.43 -9.55
N ASP A 300 5.39 28.72 -9.27
CA ASP A 300 4.92 29.72 -10.24
C ASP A 300 6.03 30.19 -11.20
N GLU A 301 7.28 29.76 -10.99
CA GLU A 301 8.43 30.12 -11.82
C GLU A 301 8.71 29.11 -12.93
N PHE A 302 8.42 27.82 -12.70
CA PHE A 302 8.82 26.73 -13.62
C PHE A 302 8.32 26.94 -15.05
N ALA A 303 7.05 27.34 -15.22
CA ALA A 303 6.47 27.59 -16.53
C ALA A 303 7.18 28.73 -17.28
N GLY A 304 7.49 29.85 -16.59
CA GLY A 304 8.23 30.97 -17.16
C GLY A 304 9.69 30.63 -17.48
N LEU A 305 10.25 29.62 -16.81
CA LEU A 305 11.57 29.07 -17.07
C LEU A 305 11.59 27.98 -18.16
N GLY A 306 10.42 27.58 -18.67
CA GLY A 306 10.27 26.54 -19.69
C GLY A 306 10.51 25.12 -19.17
N VAL A 307 10.36 24.88 -17.87
CA VAL A 307 10.60 23.57 -17.22
C VAL A 307 9.27 22.97 -16.77
N ARG A 308 9.04 21.69 -17.08
CA ARG A 308 7.87 20.94 -16.60
C ARG A 308 8.20 20.12 -15.34
N VAL A 309 7.38 20.19 -14.31
CA VAL A 309 7.46 19.24 -13.19
C VAL A 309 6.94 17.87 -13.65
N LEU A 310 7.74 16.82 -13.45
CA LEU A 310 7.43 15.46 -13.85
C LEU A 310 6.88 14.64 -12.67
N GLY A 311 5.89 13.78 -12.93
CA GLY A 311 5.21 12.99 -11.90
C GLY A 311 4.11 13.79 -11.20
N THR A 312 4.01 13.61 -9.88
CA THR A 312 2.96 14.23 -9.06
C THR A 312 2.97 15.77 -9.18
N PRO A 313 1.81 16.39 -9.48
CA PRO A 313 1.70 17.85 -9.53
C PRO A 313 2.06 18.53 -8.21
N ILE A 314 2.59 19.76 -8.27
CA ILE A 314 2.94 20.53 -7.07
C ILE A 314 1.69 20.84 -6.23
N GLU A 315 0.54 21.02 -6.86
CA GLU A 315 -0.74 21.22 -6.18
C GLU A 315 -1.10 20.02 -5.29
N THR A 316 -0.89 18.81 -5.80
CA THR A 316 -1.12 17.57 -5.06
C THR A 316 -0.14 17.47 -3.89
N ILE A 317 1.14 17.79 -4.11
CA ILE A 317 2.16 17.84 -3.05
C ILE A 317 1.77 18.81 -1.93
N ILE A 318 1.37 20.03 -2.28
CA ILE A 318 0.91 21.03 -1.30
C ILE A 318 -0.30 20.49 -0.53
N ALA A 319 -1.26 19.87 -1.22
CA ALA A 319 -2.47 19.34 -0.62
C ALA A 319 -2.20 18.17 0.35
N THR A 320 -1.08 17.46 0.24
CA THR A 320 -0.69 16.40 1.18
C THR A 320 0.19 16.89 2.32
N GLU A 321 0.95 17.97 2.11
CA GLU A 321 1.83 18.55 3.14
C GLU A 321 1.07 19.51 4.09
N ASP A 322 0.03 20.17 3.59
CA ASP A 322 -0.84 21.03 4.40
C ASP A 322 -1.95 20.21 5.05
N ARG A 323 -1.95 20.14 6.38
CA ARG A 323 -2.90 19.33 7.16
C ARG A 323 -4.36 19.76 6.97
N GLU A 324 -4.63 21.05 6.83
CA GLU A 324 -5.99 21.56 6.68
C GLU A 324 -6.52 21.22 5.29
N VAL A 325 -5.72 21.47 4.25
CA VAL A 325 -6.07 21.12 2.87
C VAL A 325 -6.25 19.60 2.74
N PHE A 326 -5.35 18.81 3.33
CA PHE A 326 -5.45 17.36 3.32
C PHE A 326 -6.76 16.89 3.98
N ALA A 327 -7.09 17.41 5.16
CA ALA A 327 -8.34 17.09 5.87
C ALA A 327 -9.57 17.40 5.01
N GLN A 328 -9.62 18.58 4.38
CA GLN A 328 -10.73 18.98 3.50
C GLN A 328 -10.86 18.03 2.29
N ARG A 329 -9.75 17.59 1.69
CA ARG A 329 -9.75 16.62 0.59
C ARG A 329 -10.30 15.27 1.04
N MET A 330 -9.88 14.76 2.21
CA MET A 330 -10.37 13.48 2.73
C MET A 330 -11.87 13.54 3.04
N VAL A 331 -12.33 14.61 3.69
CA VAL A 331 -13.76 14.82 3.99
C VAL A 331 -14.61 14.86 2.72
N SER A 332 -14.10 15.43 1.62
CA SER A 332 -14.83 15.54 0.35
C SER A 332 -15.18 14.19 -0.30
N ILE A 333 -14.47 13.11 0.06
CA ILE A 333 -14.74 11.74 -0.38
C ILE A 333 -15.29 10.85 0.74
N GLY A 334 -15.66 11.43 1.88
CA GLY A 334 -16.21 10.72 3.04
C GLY A 334 -15.18 9.88 3.80
N GLU A 335 -13.88 10.13 3.58
CA GLU A 335 -12.81 9.42 4.25
C GLU A 335 -12.51 9.98 5.64
N LYS A 336 -12.06 9.10 6.54
CA LYS A 336 -11.84 9.41 7.95
C LYS A 336 -10.41 9.87 8.17
N ILE A 337 -10.24 11.10 8.65
CA ILE A 337 -8.96 11.62 9.12
C ILE A 337 -8.95 11.72 10.65
N ALA A 338 -7.77 11.67 11.26
CA ALA A 338 -7.61 12.00 12.66
C ALA A 338 -8.20 13.40 12.95
N GLN A 339 -9.24 13.46 13.79
CA GLN A 339 -9.87 14.73 14.16
C GLN A 339 -8.94 15.52 15.07
N ALA A 340 -8.73 16.79 14.70
CA ALA A 340 -7.88 17.73 15.40
C ALA A 340 -8.50 19.12 15.37
N GLN A 341 -8.42 19.84 16.48
CA GLN A 341 -8.87 21.23 16.59
C GLN A 341 -7.86 22.04 17.39
N THR A 342 -7.62 23.28 16.95
CA THR A 342 -6.79 24.22 17.72
C THR A 342 -7.63 24.93 18.77
N ALA A 343 -7.06 25.14 19.95
CA ALA A 343 -7.64 25.93 21.02
C ALA A 343 -6.62 26.94 21.55
N VAL A 344 -7.08 28.14 21.90
CA VAL A 344 -6.27 29.18 22.54
C VAL A 344 -6.69 29.44 23.99
N THR A 345 -7.74 28.76 24.46
CA THR A 345 -8.17 28.76 25.87
C THR A 345 -8.47 27.36 26.37
N VAL A 346 -8.49 27.17 27.70
CA VAL A 346 -8.85 25.88 28.33
C VAL A 346 -10.28 25.49 27.99
N GLN A 347 -11.22 26.45 27.98
CA GLN A 347 -12.61 26.22 27.62
C GLN A 347 -12.77 25.78 26.16
N GLU A 348 -12.04 26.40 25.23
CA GLU A 348 -12.01 25.95 23.83
C GLU A 348 -11.44 24.54 23.70
N ALA A 349 -10.39 24.20 24.46
CA ALA A 349 -9.81 22.87 24.42
C ALA A 349 -10.78 21.79 24.93
N ILE A 350 -11.52 22.07 26.00
CA ILE A 350 -12.56 21.16 26.52
C ILE A 350 -13.74 21.06 25.55
N ALA A 351 -14.16 22.16 24.92
CA ALA A 351 -15.19 22.13 23.88
C ALA A 351 -14.74 21.26 22.69
N ALA A 352 -13.50 21.44 22.23
CA ALA A 352 -12.90 20.62 21.18
C ALA A 352 -12.84 19.14 21.56
N ALA A 353 -12.42 18.81 22.79
CA ALA A 353 -12.35 17.43 23.24
C ALA A 353 -13.73 16.77 23.39
N ASN A 354 -14.75 17.51 23.80
CA ASN A 354 -16.12 17.02 23.86
C ASN A 354 -16.73 16.78 22.48
N GLU A 355 -16.31 17.54 21.45
CA GLU A 355 -16.69 17.28 20.06
C GLU A 355 -15.94 16.08 19.47
N ILE A 356 -14.64 15.98 19.72
CA ILE A 356 -13.77 14.91 19.20
C ILE A 356 -14.03 13.56 19.91
N GLY A 357 -14.33 13.60 21.21
CA GLY A 357 -14.46 12.45 22.08
C GLY A 357 -13.13 12.02 22.73
N TYR A 358 -13.20 11.69 24.02
CA TYR A 358 -12.07 11.18 24.79
C TYR A 358 -11.74 9.70 24.48
N PRO A 359 -10.47 9.28 24.67
CA PRO A 359 -9.32 10.07 25.11
C PRO A 359 -8.78 11.00 24.01
N VAL A 360 -8.20 12.13 24.41
CA VAL A 360 -7.57 13.11 23.51
C VAL A 360 -6.10 13.29 23.86
N ILE A 361 -5.30 13.73 22.88
CA ILE A 361 -3.97 14.27 23.09
C ILE A 361 -4.02 15.78 22.89
N CYS A 362 -3.48 16.52 23.85
CA CYS A 362 -3.23 17.94 23.69
C CYS A 362 -1.75 18.14 23.39
N ARG A 363 -1.45 18.96 22.38
CA ARG A 363 -0.08 19.32 22.00
C ARG A 363 0.08 20.82 22.03
N ALA A 364 1.10 21.32 22.72
CA ALA A 364 1.45 22.73 22.68
C ALA A 364 1.99 23.11 21.29
N ALA A 365 1.43 24.16 20.67
CA ALA A 365 1.92 24.68 19.41
C ALA A 365 3.32 25.30 19.60
N PHE A 366 4.16 25.30 18.58
CA PHE A 366 5.51 25.91 18.60
C PHE A 366 6.47 25.37 19.69
N ALA A 367 6.13 24.28 20.38
CA ALA A 367 6.98 23.62 21.36
C ALA A 367 7.75 22.44 20.73
N LEU A 368 9.06 22.38 20.97
CA LEU A 368 9.90 21.28 20.51
C LEU A 368 9.86 20.11 21.50
N GLY A 369 9.88 18.87 20.99
CA GLY A 369 10.07 17.67 21.81
C GLY A 369 8.88 17.26 22.69
N GLY A 370 7.66 17.74 22.41
CA GLY A 370 6.46 17.37 23.18
C GLY A 370 6.34 18.09 24.53
N LEU A 371 7.12 19.16 24.74
CA LEU A 371 7.02 19.98 25.95
C LEU A 371 5.60 20.58 26.06
N GLY A 372 4.88 20.25 27.14
CA GLY A 372 3.50 20.68 27.34
C GLY A 372 2.45 19.82 26.64
N SER A 373 2.85 18.75 25.95
CA SER A 373 1.93 17.78 25.37
C SER A 373 1.57 16.67 26.36
N GLY A 374 0.39 16.08 26.21
CA GLY A 374 0.03 14.86 26.90
C GLY A 374 -1.42 14.45 26.70
N PHE A 375 -1.77 13.33 27.32
CA PHE A 375 -3.07 12.68 27.13
C PHE A 375 -4.04 13.09 28.22
N ALA A 376 -5.30 13.21 27.85
CA ALA A 376 -6.40 13.40 28.77
C ALA A 376 -7.51 12.40 28.43
N ASN A 377 -8.10 11.79 29.46
CA ASN A 377 -9.22 10.86 29.33
C ASN A 377 -10.56 11.50 29.73
N ASN A 378 -10.53 12.73 30.24
CA ASN A 378 -11.69 13.49 30.69
C ASN A 378 -11.37 15.00 30.73
N ASP A 379 -12.39 15.81 30.97
CA ASP A 379 -12.32 17.27 31.05
C ASP A 379 -11.31 17.77 32.10
N ASP A 380 -11.27 17.13 33.28
CA ASP A 380 -10.40 17.53 34.40
C ASP A 380 -8.92 17.36 34.05
N GLU A 381 -8.54 16.19 33.52
CA GLU A 381 -7.18 15.90 33.04
C GLU A 381 -6.77 16.88 31.93
N LEU A 382 -7.71 17.19 31.02
CA LEU A 382 -7.44 18.11 29.92
C LEU A 382 -7.26 19.54 30.40
N ALA A 383 -8.08 19.99 31.36
CA ALA A 383 -7.99 21.31 31.95
C ALA A 383 -6.63 21.55 32.61
N GLU A 384 -6.16 20.56 33.39
CA GLU A 384 -4.86 20.62 34.05
C GLU A 384 -3.72 20.67 33.02
N LEU A 385 -3.82 19.83 31.99
CA LEU A 385 -2.79 19.71 30.97
C LEU A 385 -2.70 20.94 30.07
N THR A 386 -3.83 21.46 29.63
CA THR A 386 -3.90 22.68 28.80
C THR A 386 -3.47 23.91 29.60
N SER A 387 -3.82 24.01 30.88
CA SER A 387 -3.35 25.09 31.76
C SER A 387 -1.82 25.14 31.85
N ARG A 388 -1.16 23.97 31.94
CA ARG A 388 0.31 23.90 31.86
C ARG A 388 0.83 24.25 30.46
N ALA A 389 0.19 23.74 29.41
CA ALA A 389 0.61 23.99 28.03
C ALA A 389 0.57 25.48 27.68
N PHE A 390 -0.49 26.19 28.07
CA PHE A 390 -0.66 27.62 27.82
C PHE A 390 0.36 28.51 28.55
N ALA A 391 1.03 28.02 29.59
CA ALA A 391 2.14 28.73 30.22
C ALA A 391 3.37 28.84 29.30
N THR A 392 3.46 27.98 28.27
CA THR A 392 4.62 27.88 27.38
C THR A 392 4.28 28.07 25.90
N SER A 393 2.99 28.04 25.54
CA SER A 393 2.53 28.18 24.16
C SER A 393 1.23 28.98 24.06
N PRO A 394 1.07 29.87 23.07
CA PRO A 394 -0.16 30.64 22.88
C PRO A 394 -1.34 29.81 22.34
N GLN A 395 -1.10 28.57 21.92
CA GLN A 395 -2.09 27.72 21.28
C GLN A 395 -1.81 26.25 21.61
N VAL A 396 -2.86 25.44 21.73
CA VAL A 396 -2.77 23.99 21.79
C VAL A 396 -3.56 23.35 20.66
N LEU A 397 -3.18 22.14 20.28
CA LEU A 397 -3.89 21.29 19.35
C LEU A 397 -4.46 20.11 20.11
N ILE A 398 -5.79 19.97 20.11
CA ILE A 398 -6.53 18.86 20.69
C ILE A 398 -6.84 17.87 19.58
N GLU A 399 -6.34 16.65 19.70
CA GLU A 399 -6.55 15.58 18.72
C GLU A 399 -7.10 14.33 19.40
N ARG A 400 -7.84 13.51 18.64
CA ARG A 400 -8.26 12.20 19.14
C ARG A 400 -7.04 11.33 19.47
N SER A 401 -6.99 10.77 20.68
CA SER A 401 -5.95 9.82 21.03
C SER A 401 -6.26 8.47 20.41
N MET A 402 -5.36 8.01 19.56
CA MET A 402 -5.35 6.67 18.97
C MET A 402 -4.19 5.84 19.55
N LYS A 403 -3.70 6.18 20.74
CA LYS A 403 -2.61 5.45 21.41
C LYS A 403 -3.01 3.98 21.55
N GLY A 404 -2.10 3.08 21.16
CA GLY A 404 -2.36 1.64 21.21
C GLY A 404 -3.10 1.09 19.97
N TRP A 405 -3.48 1.94 19.01
CA TRP A 405 -4.01 1.47 17.73
C TRP A 405 -2.90 0.89 16.87
N LYS A 406 -3.25 -0.03 15.97
CA LYS A 406 -2.30 -0.59 14.99
C LYS A 406 -1.94 0.51 14.00
N GLU A 407 -0.65 0.67 13.74
CA GLU A 407 -0.18 1.59 12.71
C GLU A 407 0.20 0.78 11.46
N ILE A 408 -0.48 1.07 10.34
CA ILE A 408 -0.38 0.33 9.08
C ILE A 408 0.00 1.29 7.97
N GLU A 409 0.94 0.90 7.11
CA GLU A 409 1.38 1.69 5.97
C GLU A 409 1.16 0.95 4.65
N TYR A 410 0.87 1.69 3.58
CA TYR A 410 0.83 1.17 2.22
C TYR A 410 1.69 2.03 1.29
N GLU A 411 2.44 1.35 0.43
CA GLU A 411 3.16 1.95 -0.69
C GLU A 411 2.30 1.82 -1.95
N VAL A 412 1.85 2.95 -2.47
CA VAL A 412 0.88 3.03 -3.55
C VAL A 412 1.55 3.62 -4.78
N VAL A 413 1.25 3.03 -5.94
CA VAL A 413 1.75 3.50 -7.23
C VAL A 413 0.58 3.77 -8.15
N ARG A 414 0.55 4.95 -8.78
CA ARG A 414 -0.49 5.37 -9.72
C ARG A 414 0.08 5.96 -10.99
N ASP A 415 -0.43 5.54 -12.14
CA ASP A 415 0.01 6.02 -13.46
C ASP A 415 -0.98 6.97 -14.15
N CYS A 416 -0.59 7.39 -15.37
CA CYS A 416 -1.36 8.30 -16.23
C CYS A 416 -2.65 7.68 -16.82
N ARG A 417 -2.84 6.37 -16.74
CA ARG A 417 -4.06 5.64 -17.16
C ARG A 417 -4.96 5.30 -15.99
N ASP A 418 -4.68 5.86 -14.81
CA ASP A 418 -5.42 5.61 -13.57
C ASP A 418 -5.32 4.15 -13.07
N ASN A 419 -4.30 3.43 -13.55
CA ASN A 419 -3.88 2.17 -12.93
C ASN A 419 -3.29 2.52 -11.58
N CYS A 420 -3.82 1.93 -10.50
CA CYS A 420 -3.43 2.27 -9.14
C CYS A 420 -3.32 0.96 -8.34
N ILE A 421 -2.14 0.68 -7.80
CA ILE A 421 -1.80 -0.58 -7.13
C ILE A 421 -1.12 -0.32 -5.79
N THR A 422 -1.22 -1.29 -4.88
CA THR A 422 -0.49 -1.29 -3.62
C THR A 422 0.67 -2.28 -3.67
N VAL A 423 1.90 -1.76 -3.70
CA VAL A 423 3.11 -2.56 -3.94
C VAL A 423 3.59 -3.25 -2.66
N CYS A 424 3.44 -2.60 -1.52
CA CYS A 424 3.84 -3.15 -0.24
C CYS A 424 2.92 -2.63 0.84
N ASN A 425 2.65 -3.48 1.82
CA ASN A 425 1.97 -3.09 3.03
C ASN A 425 2.84 -3.47 4.23
N MET A 426 2.84 -2.61 5.24
CA MET A 426 3.70 -2.73 6.40
C MET A 426 2.87 -2.57 7.67
N GLU A 427 3.21 -3.36 8.68
CA GLU A 427 2.59 -3.30 10.00
C GLU A 427 3.66 -2.95 11.03
N ASN A 428 3.41 -1.91 11.81
CA ASN A 428 4.29 -1.57 12.91
C ASN A 428 4.08 -2.57 14.06
N PHE A 429 5.18 -3.14 14.54
CA PHE A 429 5.20 -3.95 15.75
C PHE A 429 4.87 -3.09 16.97
N ASP A 430 5.42 -1.88 17.00
CA ASP A 430 5.10 -0.86 17.98
C ASP A 430 3.76 -0.17 17.62
N PRO A 431 2.82 -0.02 18.57
CA PRO A 431 1.56 0.64 18.29
C PRO A 431 1.73 2.16 18.13
N LEU A 432 0.69 2.81 17.62
CA LEU A 432 0.69 4.23 17.36
C LEU A 432 1.11 5.06 18.60
N GLY A 433 2.02 6.00 18.36
CA GLY A 433 2.63 6.86 19.38
C GLY A 433 4.15 6.95 19.23
N ILE A 434 4.74 5.96 18.55
CA ILE A 434 6.14 5.93 18.13
C ILE A 434 6.19 6.17 16.62
N HIS A 435 7.04 7.08 16.17
CA HIS A 435 7.18 7.36 14.73
C HIS A 435 7.57 6.10 13.97
N THR A 436 7.00 5.85 12.79
CA THR A 436 7.34 4.71 11.89
C THR A 436 8.86 4.52 11.67
N GLY A 437 9.60 5.64 11.70
CA GLY A 437 11.07 5.71 11.70
C GLY A 437 11.77 5.00 12.85
N ASP A 438 11.19 5.09 14.03
CA ASP A 438 11.68 4.51 15.27
C ASP A 438 10.89 3.25 15.67
N SER A 439 9.88 2.85 14.92
CA SER A 439 9.17 1.59 15.14
C SER A 439 9.93 0.40 14.53
N ILE A 440 9.80 -0.77 15.16
CA ILE A 440 10.02 -2.05 14.47
C ILE A 440 8.87 -2.25 13.48
N VAL A 441 9.17 -2.64 12.24
CA VAL A 441 8.17 -2.74 11.16
C VAL A 441 8.26 -4.10 10.48
N VAL A 442 7.12 -4.69 10.16
CA VAL A 442 7.00 -6.02 9.54
C VAL A 442 6.33 -5.91 8.18
N ALA A 443 6.86 -6.62 7.18
CA ALA A 443 6.24 -6.73 5.85
C ALA A 443 6.15 -8.21 5.41
N PRO A 444 5.01 -8.68 4.88
CA PRO A 444 3.70 -8.00 4.86
C PRO A 444 3.08 -7.91 6.27
N SER A 445 1.95 -7.22 6.43
CA SER A 445 1.18 -7.26 7.70
C SER A 445 0.82 -8.69 8.11
N GLN A 446 0.88 -9.00 9.40
CA GLN A 446 0.66 -10.33 9.96
C GLN A 446 -0.67 -10.48 10.68
N THR A 447 -1.25 -9.38 11.20
CA THR A 447 -2.40 -9.46 12.12
C THR A 447 -3.71 -8.90 11.54
N LEU A 448 -3.73 -8.56 10.25
CA LEU A 448 -4.92 -8.09 9.56
C LEU A 448 -5.74 -9.25 9.00
N SER A 449 -7.07 -9.16 9.12
CA SER A 449 -7.98 -10.02 8.35
C SER A 449 -7.97 -9.62 6.87
N ASP A 450 -8.42 -10.50 5.96
CA ASP A 450 -8.62 -10.14 4.54
C ASP A 450 -9.55 -8.94 4.39
N GLU A 451 -10.52 -8.78 5.30
CA GLU A 451 -11.44 -7.66 5.28
C GLU A 451 -10.78 -6.35 5.70
N ASP A 452 -10.00 -6.33 6.78
CA ASP A 452 -9.28 -5.13 7.23
C ASP A 452 -8.21 -4.73 6.21
N TYR A 453 -7.47 -5.72 5.68
CA TYR A 453 -6.47 -5.50 4.63
C TYR A 453 -7.11 -4.85 3.41
N ASN A 454 -8.17 -5.44 2.84
CA ASN A 454 -8.77 -4.92 1.62
C ASN A 454 -9.58 -3.64 1.85
N MET A 455 -10.08 -3.40 3.07
CA MET A 455 -10.65 -2.10 3.45
C MET A 455 -9.58 -1.00 3.33
N LEU A 456 -8.44 -1.14 4.03
CA LEU A 456 -7.37 -0.15 4.00
C LEU A 456 -6.74 -0.03 2.61
N ARG A 457 -6.52 -1.15 1.90
CA ARG A 457 -6.03 -1.15 0.51
C ARG A 457 -6.96 -0.38 -0.43
N THR A 458 -8.27 -0.61 -0.36
CA THR A 458 -9.25 0.06 -1.22
C THR A 458 -9.30 1.56 -0.90
N THR A 459 -9.26 1.91 0.38
CA THR A 459 -9.13 3.31 0.82
C THR A 459 -7.86 3.95 0.25
N ALA A 460 -6.71 3.28 0.31
CA ALA A 460 -5.46 3.78 -0.25
C ALA A 460 -5.61 4.11 -1.73
N VAL A 461 -6.12 3.16 -2.52
CA VAL A 461 -6.35 3.35 -3.96
C VAL A 461 -7.31 4.52 -4.25
N ASN A 462 -8.37 4.68 -3.46
CA ASN A 462 -9.34 5.76 -3.62
C ASN A 462 -8.76 7.13 -3.26
N VAL A 463 -8.07 7.23 -2.13
CA VAL A 463 -7.43 8.46 -1.65
C VAL A 463 -6.38 8.94 -2.64
N ILE A 464 -5.48 8.05 -3.08
CA ILE A 464 -4.39 8.39 -4.00
C ILE A 464 -4.93 8.80 -5.38
N ARG A 465 -6.00 8.15 -5.86
CA ARG A 465 -6.71 8.57 -7.07
C ARG A 465 -7.33 9.96 -6.91
N HIS A 466 -8.01 10.22 -5.79
CA HIS A 466 -8.67 11.51 -5.52
C HIS A 466 -7.67 12.66 -5.44
N LEU A 467 -6.51 12.44 -4.80
CA LEU A 467 -5.45 13.44 -4.69
C LEU A 467 -4.74 13.73 -6.01
N GLY A 468 -4.85 12.83 -7.00
CA GLY A 468 -4.24 13.00 -8.32
C GLY A 468 -2.74 12.71 -8.35
N VAL A 469 -2.25 11.82 -7.48
CA VAL A 469 -0.85 11.38 -7.48
C VAL A 469 -0.50 10.69 -8.80
N VAL A 470 0.70 10.95 -9.33
CA VAL A 470 1.26 10.27 -10.50
C VAL A 470 2.71 9.91 -10.20
N GLY A 471 2.97 8.61 -9.99
CA GLY A 471 4.22 8.13 -9.43
C GLY A 471 3.96 7.23 -8.23
N GLU A 472 4.72 7.43 -7.17
CA GLU A 472 4.64 6.68 -5.92
C GLU A 472 4.28 7.62 -4.76
N CYS A 473 3.63 7.04 -3.75
CA CYS A 473 3.40 7.68 -2.46
C CYS A 473 3.23 6.63 -1.35
N ASN A 474 3.46 7.07 -0.12
CA ASN A 474 3.17 6.30 1.11
C ASN A 474 1.91 6.86 1.79
N ILE A 475 1.04 5.98 2.30
CA ILE A 475 -0.14 6.35 3.09
C ILE A 475 -0.13 5.58 4.42
N GLN A 476 -0.48 6.25 5.51
CA GLN A 476 -0.44 5.69 6.86
C GLN A 476 -1.83 5.72 7.52
N TYR A 477 -2.11 4.67 8.28
CA TYR A 477 -3.37 4.45 8.97
C TYR A 477 -3.16 4.15 10.45
N ALA A 478 -4.08 4.63 11.27
CA ALA A 478 -4.34 4.08 12.58
C ALA A 478 -5.58 3.17 12.48
N LEU A 479 -5.45 1.89 12.82
CA LEU A 479 -6.54 0.91 12.84
C LEU A 479 -6.83 0.46 14.28
N ASN A 480 -8.09 0.56 14.69
CA ASN A 480 -8.54 0.12 16.00
C ASN A 480 -8.38 -1.42 16.12
N PRO A 481 -7.67 -1.94 17.14
CA PRO A 481 -7.41 -3.37 17.24
C PRO A 481 -8.64 -4.23 17.57
N PHE A 482 -9.78 -3.61 17.92
CA PHE A 482 -11.00 -4.31 18.33
C PHE A 482 -12.20 -4.04 17.42
N SER A 483 -12.04 -3.22 16.38
CA SER A 483 -13.12 -2.87 15.46
C SER A 483 -12.59 -2.52 14.06
N LYS A 484 -13.49 -2.24 13.11
CA LYS A 484 -13.12 -1.77 11.75
C LYS A 484 -12.92 -0.26 11.67
N GLU A 485 -12.88 0.41 12.83
CA GLU A 485 -12.63 1.84 12.87
C GLU A 485 -11.18 2.13 12.51
N TYR A 486 -10.96 3.02 11.56
CA TYR A 486 -9.63 3.49 11.17
C TYR A 486 -9.65 4.98 10.88
N CYS A 487 -8.47 5.59 10.93
CA CYS A 487 -8.22 6.95 10.50
C CYS A 487 -6.99 6.98 9.59
N ILE A 488 -7.04 7.82 8.55
CA ILE A 488 -5.87 8.20 7.77
C ILE A 488 -5.05 9.20 8.60
N ILE A 489 -3.76 8.94 8.74
CA ILE A 489 -2.83 9.79 9.48
C ILE A 489 -2.23 10.83 8.54
N GLU A 490 -1.59 10.36 7.47
CA GLU A 490 -0.93 11.20 6.47
C GLU A 490 -0.74 10.47 5.13
N VAL A 491 -0.46 11.25 4.09
CA VAL A 491 0.01 10.77 2.79
C VAL A 491 1.29 11.51 2.44
N ASN A 492 2.35 10.78 2.13
CA ASN A 492 3.61 11.33 1.65
C ASN A 492 3.66 11.17 0.12
N ALA A 493 3.35 12.24 -0.63
CA ALA A 493 3.32 12.23 -2.10
C ALA A 493 4.72 12.31 -2.76
N ARG A 494 5.67 11.56 -2.23
CA ARG A 494 7.06 11.49 -2.65
C ARG A 494 7.69 10.16 -2.22
N LEU A 495 8.84 9.85 -2.80
CA LEU A 495 9.68 8.78 -2.31
C LEU A 495 10.05 9.05 -0.84
N SER A 496 10.15 7.98 -0.09
CA SER A 496 10.30 7.99 1.36
C SER A 496 11.23 6.87 1.84
N ARG A 497 11.56 6.87 3.13
CA ARG A 497 12.25 5.75 3.78
C ARG A 497 11.42 4.46 3.69
N SER A 498 10.09 4.55 3.87
CA SER A 498 9.15 3.44 3.71
C SER A 498 9.19 2.88 2.27
N SER A 499 9.27 3.73 1.25
CA SER A 499 9.41 3.29 -0.15
C SER A 499 10.74 2.57 -0.44
N ALA A 500 11.83 2.99 0.20
CA ALA A 500 13.12 2.31 0.07
C ALA A 500 13.09 0.94 0.75
N LEU A 501 12.54 0.87 1.96
CA LEU A 501 12.30 -0.38 2.69
C LEU A 501 11.44 -1.35 1.86
N ALA A 502 10.29 -0.88 1.37
CA ALA A 502 9.39 -1.66 0.54
C ALA A 502 10.04 -2.14 -0.76
N SER A 503 10.87 -1.31 -1.41
CA SER A 503 11.61 -1.74 -2.60
C SER A 503 12.56 -2.89 -2.31
N LYS A 504 13.19 -2.91 -1.12
CA LYS A 504 14.06 -4.00 -0.70
C LYS A 504 13.27 -5.22 -0.22
N ALA A 505 12.17 -5.01 0.48
CA ALA A 505 11.31 -6.06 0.98
C ALA A 505 10.63 -6.85 -0.13
N THR A 506 10.24 -6.19 -1.22
CA THR A 506 9.47 -6.80 -2.32
C THR A 506 10.31 -7.14 -3.55
N GLY A 507 11.48 -6.53 -3.70
CA GLY A 507 12.25 -6.52 -4.94
C GLY A 507 11.65 -5.62 -6.04
N TYR A 508 10.55 -4.91 -5.76
CA TYR A 508 9.92 -3.97 -6.69
C TYR A 508 10.61 -2.61 -6.64
N PRO A 509 11.21 -2.11 -7.74
CA PRO A 509 12.01 -0.89 -7.69
C PRO A 509 11.13 0.37 -7.78
N LEU A 510 10.49 0.76 -6.67
CA LEU A 510 9.48 1.84 -6.62
C LEU A 510 9.97 3.15 -7.26
N ALA A 511 11.16 3.63 -6.89
CA ALA A 511 11.74 4.86 -7.45
C ALA A 511 11.98 4.80 -8.97
N PHE A 512 12.42 3.64 -9.47
CA PHE A 512 12.61 3.45 -10.91
C PHE A 512 11.27 3.50 -11.66
N VAL A 513 10.26 2.81 -11.14
CA VAL A 513 8.91 2.79 -11.72
C VAL A 513 8.31 4.19 -11.66
N ALA A 514 8.34 4.87 -10.50
CA ALA A 514 7.82 6.21 -10.33
C ALA A 514 8.42 7.22 -11.32
N ALA A 515 9.71 7.10 -11.65
CA ALA A 515 10.35 7.92 -12.67
C ALA A 515 9.74 7.66 -14.06
N LYS A 516 9.57 6.40 -14.49
CA LYS A 516 8.88 6.08 -15.75
C LYS A 516 7.43 6.61 -15.77
N LEU A 517 6.72 6.50 -14.65
CA LEU A 517 5.35 7.03 -14.53
C LEU A 517 5.30 8.55 -14.69
N GLY A 518 6.29 9.27 -14.17
CA GLY A 518 6.41 10.71 -14.36
C GLY A 518 6.63 11.15 -15.82
N LEU A 519 6.95 10.21 -16.71
CA LEU A 519 7.00 10.41 -18.17
C LEU A 519 5.69 10.00 -18.87
N ASN A 520 4.64 9.69 -18.11
CA ASN A 520 3.38 9.11 -18.58
C ASN A 520 3.54 7.76 -19.30
N ILE A 521 4.53 6.95 -18.89
CA ILE A 521 4.61 5.54 -19.29
C ILE A 521 3.73 4.75 -18.32
N PRO A 522 2.71 4.01 -18.78
CA PRO A 522 1.80 3.29 -17.89
C PRO A 522 2.44 2.02 -17.31
N LEU A 523 1.95 1.59 -16.14
CA LEU A 523 2.47 0.45 -15.38
C LEU A 523 2.54 -0.85 -16.18
N ASN A 524 1.54 -1.11 -17.03
CA ASN A 524 1.47 -2.31 -17.85
C ASN A 524 2.43 -2.29 -19.07
N GLU A 525 3.10 -1.17 -19.33
CA GLU A 525 4.15 -1.05 -20.37
C GLU A 525 5.57 -1.05 -19.78
N ILE A 526 5.70 -1.02 -18.44
CA ILE A 526 6.99 -1.12 -17.75
C ILE A 526 7.29 -2.58 -17.45
N SER A 527 8.47 -3.06 -17.85
CA SER A 527 8.89 -4.44 -17.56
C SER A 527 9.29 -4.62 -16.10
N ASN A 528 8.90 -5.74 -15.50
CA ASN A 528 9.41 -6.16 -14.20
C ASN A 528 10.85 -6.68 -14.34
N SER A 529 11.81 -5.92 -13.82
CA SER A 529 13.24 -6.25 -13.90
C SER A 529 13.65 -7.55 -13.19
N VAL A 530 12.85 -8.06 -12.25
CA VAL A 530 13.12 -9.30 -11.50
C VAL A 530 12.72 -10.52 -12.31
N THR A 531 11.47 -10.56 -12.80
CA THR A 531 10.93 -11.71 -13.56
C THR A 531 11.30 -11.66 -15.04
N LYS A 532 11.52 -10.46 -15.59
CA LYS A 532 11.83 -10.14 -17.01
C LYS A 532 10.77 -10.53 -18.03
N VAL A 533 9.73 -11.24 -17.62
CA VAL A 533 8.65 -11.75 -18.48
C VAL A 533 7.28 -11.21 -18.10
N THR A 534 7.17 -10.42 -17.03
CA THR A 534 5.93 -9.77 -16.59
C THR A 534 6.05 -8.25 -16.61
N CYS A 535 4.93 -7.55 -16.47
CA CYS A 535 4.91 -6.09 -16.34
C CYS A 535 5.06 -5.65 -14.86
N ALA A 536 5.20 -4.35 -14.63
CA ALA A 536 5.25 -3.72 -13.31
C ALA A 536 3.86 -3.46 -12.70
N CYS A 537 2.78 -3.71 -13.45
CA CYS A 537 1.42 -3.60 -12.94
C CYS A 537 1.02 -4.85 -12.14
N PHE A 538 1.54 -5.04 -10.94
CA PHE A 538 1.16 -6.16 -10.06
C PHE A 538 1.47 -5.83 -8.60
N GLU A 539 0.82 -6.53 -7.68
CA GLU A 539 1.13 -6.44 -6.25
C GLU A 539 2.05 -7.61 -5.85
N PRO A 540 3.30 -7.36 -5.42
CA PRO A 540 4.21 -8.41 -4.95
C PRO A 540 3.58 -9.36 -3.93
N SER A 541 3.85 -10.65 -4.11
CA SER A 541 3.51 -11.69 -3.12
C SER A 541 4.80 -12.17 -2.46
N LEU A 542 4.85 -12.12 -1.14
CA LEU A 542 6.03 -12.48 -0.35
C LEU A 542 5.79 -13.85 0.29
N ASP A 543 6.69 -14.80 0.03
CA ASP A 543 6.72 -16.13 0.65
C ASP A 543 7.70 -16.20 1.85
N TYR A 544 8.05 -15.02 2.35
CA TYR A 544 8.89 -14.71 3.50
C TYR A 544 8.33 -13.50 4.26
N VAL A 545 8.88 -13.26 5.44
CA VAL A 545 8.62 -12.10 6.29
C VAL A 545 9.88 -11.25 6.34
N VAL A 546 9.69 -9.93 6.34
CA VAL A 546 10.72 -8.93 6.50
C VAL A 546 10.51 -8.21 7.83
N VAL A 547 11.58 -7.99 8.58
CA VAL A 547 11.57 -7.13 9.77
C VAL A 547 12.58 -6.02 9.57
N LYS A 548 12.11 -4.78 9.68
CA LYS A 548 12.95 -3.60 9.86
C LYS A 548 13.07 -3.29 11.35
N MET A 549 14.29 -3.01 11.79
CA MET A 549 14.56 -2.52 13.15
C MET A 549 15.38 -1.23 13.08
N PRO A 550 15.03 -0.18 13.85
CA PRO A 550 15.80 1.06 13.89
C PRO A 550 17.11 0.87 14.66
N ARG A 551 18.12 1.68 14.31
CA ARG A 551 19.37 1.83 15.05
C ARG A 551 19.40 3.20 15.71
N TRP A 552 19.67 3.21 17.01
CA TRP A 552 19.86 4.43 17.80
C TRP A 552 21.28 4.54 18.32
N ASP A 553 21.72 5.78 18.54
CA ASP A 553 23.01 6.12 19.15
C ASP A 553 22.80 7.08 20.35
N LEU A 554 21.67 6.94 21.06
CA LEU A 554 21.22 7.85 22.14
C LEU A 554 22.20 7.92 23.32
N ALA A 555 22.98 6.86 23.57
CA ALA A 555 24.00 6.82 24.60
C ALA A 555 25.11 7.88 24.45
N LYS A 556 25.25 8.50 23.27
CA LYS A 556 26.22 9.59 23.02
C LYS A 556 25.72 10.95 23.50
N PHE A 557 24.46 11.07 23.93
CA PHE A 557 23.80 12.34 24.20
C PHE A 557 23.15 12.39 25.60
N ASP A 558 23.93 12.76 26.62
CA ASP A 558 23.49 12.74 28.03
C ASP A 558 22.29 13.64 28.37
N ARG A 559 22.01 14.66 27.54
CA ARG A 559 20.94 15.64 27.77
C ARG A 559 19.69 15.39 26.91
N VAL A 560 19.64 14.27 26.18
CA VAL A 560 18.51 13.94 25.30
C VAL A 560 17.71 12.81 25.95
N SER A 561 16.38 12.95 25.97
CA SER A 561 15.49 11.89 26.45
C SER A 561 15.66 10.63 25.58
N LYS A 562 15.72 9.47 26.24
CA LYS A 562 15.79 8.16 25.58
C LYS A 562 14.41 7.62 25.16
N GLU A 563 13.34 8.25 25.62
CA GLU A 563 11.98 7.86 25.27
C GLU A 563 11.71 8.09 23.78
N LEU A 564 11.10 7.12 23.12
CA LEU A 564 10.65 7.19 21.75
C LEU A 564 9.27 7.86 21.71
N SER A 565 9.04 8.64 20.67
CA SER A 565 7.79 9.37 20.46
C SER A 565 7.49 9.52 18.97
N SER A 566 6.55 10.39 18.62
CA SER A 566 6.26 10.75 17.22
C SER A 566 7.38 11.51 16.51
N SER A 567 8.47 11.86 17.21
CA SER A 567 9.66 12.46 16.58
C SER A 567 10.79 11.44 16.48
N MET A 568 11.24 11.19 15.25
CA MET A 568 12.30 10.23 14.94
C MET A 568 13.64 10.62 15.59
N LYS A 569 14.31 9.65 16.21
CA LYS A 569 15.65 9.78 16.81
C LYS A 569 16.66 8.76 16.28
N SER A 570 16.20 7.72 15.58
CA SER A 570 17.10 6.73 14.98
C SER A 570 18.04 7.34 13.95
N VAL A 571 19.27 6.82 13.90
CA VAL A 571 20.34 7.26 13.00
C VAL A 571 20.52 6.33 11.81
N GLY A 572 19.79 5.22 11.78
CA GLY A 572 19.80 4.23 10.72
C GLY A 572 18.79 3.12 10.99
N GLU A 573 18.80 2.11 10.14
CA GLU A 573 17.91 0.96 10.23
C GLU A 573 18.56 -0.28 9.61
N VAL A 574 18.11 -1.46 10.02
CA VAL A 574 18.46 -2.74 9.40
C VAL A 574 17.19 -3.40 8.90
N MET A 575 17.34 -4.26 7.90
CA MET A 575 16.28 -5.11 7.37
C MET A 575 16.77 -6.55 7.35
N SER A 576 15.99 -7.47 7.90
CA SER A 576 16.25 -8.90 7.85
C SER A 576 15.12 -9.64 7.13
N ILE A 577 15.43 -10.81 6.58
CA ILE A 577 14.50 -11.67 5.87
C ILE A 577 14.55 -13.09 6.48
N GLY A 578 13.38 -13.68 6.69
CA GLY A 578 13.20 -15.05 7.16
C GLY A 578 11.82 -15.59 6.81
N ARG A 579 11.56 -16.88 7.04
CA ARG A 579 10.27 -17.50 6.74
C ARG A 579 9.37 -17.67 7.97
N THR A 580 9.89 -17.30 9.14
CA THR A 580 9.14 -17.16 10.39
C THR A 580 9.43 -15.79 10.98
N PHE A 581 8.48 -15.23 11.75
CA PHE A 581 8.72 -13.96 12.43
C PHE A 581 9.89 -14.11 13.42
N GLU A 582 9.95 -15.21 14.16
CA GLU A 582 11.00 -15.52 15.13
C GLU A 582 12.40 -15.51 14.48
N GLU A 583 12.54 -16.16 13.31
CA GLU A 583 13.81 -16.13 12.56
C GLU A 583 14.22 -14.68 12.23
N THR A 584 13.25 -13.92 11.76
CA THR A 584 13.46 -12.62 11.14
C THR A 584 13.80 -11.56 12.21
N ILE A 585 13.05 -11.50 13.31
CA ILE A 585 13.31 -10.56 14.41
C ILE A 585 14.66 -10.81 15.07
N GLN A 586 15.06 -12.07 15.29
CA GLN A 586 16.37 -12.37 15.87
C GLN A 586 17.52 -11.94 14.97
N LYS A 587 17.40 -12.13 13.64
CA LYS A 587 18.36 -11.61 12.68
C LYS A 587 18.43 -10.08 12.68
N ALA A 588 17.28 -9.41 12.77
CA ALA A 588 17.23 -7.95 12.83
C ALA A 588 17.97 -7.42 14.07
N ILE A 589 17.68 -7.98 15.25
CA ILE A 589 18.32 -7.58 16.50
C ILE A 589 19.86 -7.73 16.44
N ARG A 590 20.37 -8.85 15.92
CA ARG A 590 21.81 -9.05 15.75
C ARG A 590 22.45 -8.10 14.75
N ALA A 591 21.71 -7.66 13.73
CA ALA A 591 22.22 -6.74 12.72
C ALA A 591 22.36 -5.30 13.25
N ILE A 592 21.64 -4.94 14.32
CA ILE A 592 21.71 -3.60 14.93
C ILE A 592 23.05 -3.34 15.61
N ASP A 593 23.60 -4.34 16.32
CA ASP A 593 24.83 -4.21 17.07
C ASP A 593 25.50 -5.59 17.26
N PRO A 594 26.81 -5.72 16.99
CA PRO A 594 27.51 -7.00 17.14
C PRO A 594 27.51 -7.58 18.57
N SER A 595 27.23 -6.76 19.59
CA SER A 595 27.10 -7.21 20.98
C SER A 595 25.79 -7.95 21.27
N LEU A 596 24.80 -7.85 20.38
CA LEU A 596 23.49 -8.47 20.56
C LEU A 596 23.48 -9.87 19.95
N VAL A 597 22.97 -10.85 20.71
CA VAL A 597 22.90 -12.26 20.29
C VAL A 597 21.55 -12.65 19.66
N GLY A 598 20.54 -11.79 19.79
CA GLY A 598 19.17 -12.03 19.33
C GLY A 598 18.17 -11.49 20.34
N PHE A 599 16.95 -12.04 20.34
CA PHE A 599 15.94 -11.68 21.33
C PHE A 599 16.26 -12.38 22.66
N ALA A 600 17.02 -11.70 23.51
CA ALA A 600 17.48 -12.20 24.80
C ALA A 600 17.38 -11.10 25.86
N PRO A 601 17.26 -11.48 27.15
CA PRO A 601 17.35 -10.54 28.26
C PRO A 601 18.68 -9.77 28.23
N LYS A 602 18.60 -8.47 28.43
CA LYS A 602 19.75 -7.56 28.49
C LYS A 602 19.51 -6.52 29.58
N ASP A 603 20.58 -6.16 30.29
CA ASP A 603 20.61 -5.17 31.37
C ASP A 603 19.64 -5.47 32.53
N THR A 604 19.86 -4.82 33.68
CA THR A 604 18.92 -4.88 34.82
C THR A 604 18.14 -3.58 34.88
N TYR A 605 16.82 -3.68 34.87
CA TYR A 605 15.93 -2.53 34.98
C TYR A 605 15.52 -2.29 36.43
N ALA A 606 15.55 -1.03 36.88
CA ALA A 606 15.06 -0.66 38.21
C ALA A 606 13.54 -0.92 38.33
N VAL A 607 12.78 -0.54 37.29
CA VAL A 607 11.34 -0.81 37.17
C VAL A 607 11.03 -1.22 35.73
N ILE A 608 10.90 -2.53 35.48
CA ILE A 608 10.68 -3.05 34.12
C ILE A 608 9.36 -2.57 33.50
N GLU A 609 8.33 -2.35 34.32
CA GLU A 609 7.02 -1.88 33.84
C GLU A 609 7.08 -0.45 33.30
N GLU A 610 8.02 0.36 33.78
CA GLU A 610 8.25 1.72 33.28
C GLU A 610 8.77 1.68 31.84
N GLU A 611 9.75 0.83 31.54
CA GLU A 611 10.29 0.62 30.19
C GLU A 611 9.28 -0.02 29.22
N LEU A 612 8.37 -0.85 29.72
CA LEU A 612 7.31 -1.44 28.90
C LEU A 612 6.24 -0.40 28.51
N THR A 613 5.91 0.51 29.44
CA THR A 613 4.86 1.52 29.30
C THR A 613 5.35 2.78 28.56
N HIS A 614 6.60 3.17 28.79
CA HIS A 614 7.26 4.31 28.15
C HIS A 614 8.30 3.79 27.15
N PRO A 615 7.97 3.75 25.85
CA PRO A 615 8.84 3.11 24.87
C PRO A 615 10.20 3.79 24.79
N SER A 616 11.27 3.00 24.80
CA SER A 616 12.66 3.43 24.67
C SER A 616 13.39 2.55 23.63
N ASP A 617 14.63 2.89 23.31
CA ASP A 617 15.52 2.04 22.49
C ASP A 617 15.82 0.67 23.15
N GLN A 618 15.47 0.48 24.42
CA GLN A 618 15.67 -0.76 25.17
C GLN A 618 14.38 -1.60 25.33
N ARG A 619 13.22 -1.11 24.87
CA ARG A 619 11.91 -1.73 25.11
C ARG A 619 11.83 -3.20 24.71
N VAL A 620 12.39 -3.56 23.54
CA VAL A 620 12.38 -4.96 23.07
C VAL A 620 13.13 -5.90 24.01
N PHE A 621 14.20 -5.43 24.65
CA PHE A 621 14.96 -6.21 25.63
C PHE A 621 14.29 -6.22 27.00
N ALA A 622 13.57 -5.16 27.37
CA ALA A 622 12.69 -5.15 28.54
C ALA A 622 11.58 -6.20 28.39
N ILE A 623 11.01 -6.38 27.19
CA ILE A 623 10.05 -7.47 26.92
C ILE A 623 10.69 -8.84 27.14
N ALA A 624 11.92 -9.07 26.63
CA ALA A 624 12.62 -10.34 26.84
C ALA A 624 12.88 -10.63 28.33
N ASN A 625 13.31 -9.62 29.09
CA ASN A 625 13.49 -9.71 30.54
C ASN A 625 12.17 -10.05 31.27
N ALA A 626 11.07 -9.38 30.92
CA ALA A 626 9.77 -9.61 31.54
C ALA A 626 9.28 -11.05 31.30
N MET A 627 9.38 -11.53 30.06
CA MET A 627 9.03 -12.92 29.72
C MET A 627 9.90 -13.94 30.44
N GLN A 628 11.19 -13.65 30.64
CA GLN A 628 12.08 -14.53 31.41
C GLN A 628 11.70 -14.56 32.89
N GLN A 629 11.31 -13.42 33.47
CA GLN A 629 10.81 -13.26 34.84
C GLN A 629 9.39 -13.83 35.06
N GLY A 630 8.74 -14.33 34.00
CA GLY A 630 7.45 -15.04 34.10
C GLY A 630 6.21 -14.18 33.83
N TYR A 631 6.37 -12.96 33.30
CA TYR A 631 5.23 -12.18 32.83
C TYR A 631 4.50 -12.91 31.70
N THR A 632 3.16 -12.88 31.74
CA THR A 632 2.33 -13.45 30.67
C THR A 632 2.28 -12.53 29.45
N VAL A 633 1.90 -13.09 28.30
CA VAL A 633 1.64 -12.31 27.08
C VAL A 633 0.57 -11.25 27.33
N GLU A 634 -0.47 -11.59 28.08
CA GLU A 634 -1.55 -10.67 28.46
C GLU A 634 -1.01 -9.47 29.24
N ARG A 635 -0.17 -9.70 30.26
CA ARG A 635 0.38 -8.62 31.08
C ARG A 635 1.27 -7.69 30.26
N ILE A 636 2.09 -8.24 29.36
CA ILE A 636 2.95 -7.42 28.49
C ILE A 636 2.10 -6.64 27.48
N TRP A 637 1.04 -7.24 26.94
CA TRP A 637 0.10 -6.56 26.06
C TRP A 637 -0.61 -5.38 26.74
N GLU A 638 -1.04 -5.52 27.99
CA GLU A 638 -1.65 -4.43 28.77
C GLU A 638 -0.71 -3.23 28.93
N LEU A 639 0.59 -3.50 29.12
CA LEU A 639 1.61 -2.46 29.32
C LEU A 639 2.08 -1.84 28.01
N THR A 640 2.09 -2.61 26.92
CA THR A 640 2.76 -2.20 25.69
C THR A 640 1.83 -1.84 24.54
N ASN A 641 0.62 -2.41 24.53
CA ASN A 641 -0.33 -2.48 23.42
C ASN A 641 0.21 -3.12 22.12
N ILE A 642 1.37 -3.81 22.18
CA ILE A 642 1.89 -4.61 21.06
C ILE A 642 0.98 -5.81 20.82
N ASP A 643 0.58 -6.09 19.57
CA ASP A 643 -0.36 -7.15 19.26
C ASP A 643 0.09 -8.51 19.84
N LYS A 644 -0.85 -9.22 20.46
CA LYS A 644 -0.60 -10.50 21.14
C LYS A 644 0.01 -11.54 20.21
N TRP A 645 -0.24 -11.47 18.90
CA TRP A 645 0.40 -12.37 17.94
C TRP A 645 1.92 -12.25 18.01
N PHE A 646 2.48 -11.02 17.94
CA PHE A 646 3.92 -10.80 18.02
C PHE A 646 4.48 -11.23 19.37
N LEU A 647 3.79 -10.89 20.47
CA LEU A 647 4.22 -11.27 21.82
C LEU A 647 4.23 -12.79 22.02
N ASN A 648 3.27 -13.53 21.45
CA ASN A 648 3.30 -15.00 21.46
C ASN A 648 4.51 -15.55 20.69
N LYS A 649 4.88 -14.94 19.56
CA LYS A 649 6.07 -15.34 18.79
C LYS A 649 7.37 -15.08 19.57
N LEU A 650 7.47 -13.94 20.26
CA LEU A 650 8.59 -13.65 21.15
C LEU A 650 8.65 -14.62 22.33
N MET A 651 7.49 -14.96 22.92
CA MET A 651 7.41 -15.96 23.99
C MET A 651 7.87 -17.35 23.53
N ASN A 652 7.60 -17.73 22.28
CA ASN A 652 8.13 -18.99 21.72
C ASN A 652 9.66 -19.02 21.79
N ILE A 653 10.34 -17.91 21.49
CA ILE A 653 11.80 -17.82 21.54
C ILE A 653 12.30 -18.09 22.97
N ILE A 654 11.74 -17.42 23.97
CA ILE A 654 12.09 -17.60 25.38
C ILE A 654 11.82 -19.04 25.86
N ASN A 655 10.70 -19.63 25.43
CA ASN A 655 10.36 -21.02 25.78
C ASN A 655 11.34 -22.01 25.15
N LEU A 656 11.75 -21.79 23.90
CA LEU A 656 12.73 -22.63 23.23
C LEU A 656 14.11 -22.47 23.85
N GLU A 657 14.52 -21.26 24.22
CA GLU A 657 15.77 -21.00 24.95
C GLU A 657 15.81 -21.80 26.27
N LYS A 658 14.75 -21.72 27.07
CA LYS A 658 14.61 -22.48 28.33
C LYS A 658 14.65 -23.99 28.12
N ALA A 659 14.06 -24.48 27.02
CA ALA A 659 14.10 -25.89 26.66
C ALA A 659 15.51 -26.32 26.21
N LEU A 660 16.17 -25.51 25.38
CA LEU A 660 17.50 -25.76 24.86
C LEU A 660 18.55 -25.78 25.98
N GLY A 661 18.42 -24.90 26.98
CA GLY A 661 19.30 -24.86 28.15
C GLY A 661 19.28 -26.10 29.05
N ARG A 662 18.39 -27.07 28.80
CA ARG A 662 18.37 -28.38 29.49
C ARG A 662 19.29 -29.41 28.84
N PHE A 663 19.82 -29.11 27.66
CA PHE A 663 20.68 -29.99 26.89
C PHE A 663 22.13 -29.53 26.96
N THR A 664 23.04 -30.48 26.74
CA THR A 664 24.47 -30.26 26.49
C THR A 664 24.77 -30.51 25.01
N ALA A 665 25.98 -30.14 24.57
CA ALA A 665 26.43 -30.39 23.20
C ALA A 665 26.38 -31.89 22.81
N ASN A 666 26.42 -32.81 23.79
CA ASN A 666 26.44 -34.26 23.54
C ASN A 666 25.04 -34.90 23.46
N ASP A 667 24.00 -34.25 23.99
CA ASP A 667 22.65 -34.83 24.11
C ASP A 667 21.55 -34.05 23.36
N VAL A 668 21.87 -32.86 22.85
CA VAL A 668 20.93 -32.08 22.04
C VAL A 668 20.61 -32.79 20.73
N SER A 669 19.32 -33.03 20.47
CA SER A 669 18.90 -33.70 19.24
C SER A 669 19.01 -32.81 18.01
N ALA A 670 19.24 -33.42 16.83
CA ALA A 670 19.26 -32.71 15.55
C ALA A 670 17.94 -31.97 15.25
N ASN A 671 16.80 -32.51 15.69
CA ASN A 671 15.50 -31.86 15.54
C ASN A 671 15.39 -30.61 16.41
N MET A 672 15.90 -30.66 17.65
CA MET A 672 15.93 -29.48 18.55
C MET A 672 16.79 -28.36 17.94
N LEU A 673 17.99 -28.71 17.46
CA LEU A 673 18.87 -27.76 16.78
C LEU A 673 18.19 -27.16 15.54
N ARG A 674 17.54 -27.99 14.71
CA ARG A 674 16.80 -27.51 13.53
C ARG A 674 15.70 -26.52 13.92
N SER A 675 14.90 -26.82 14.93
CA SER A 675 13.87 -25.91 15.43
C SER A 675 14.47 -24.59 15.93
N ALA A 676 15.59 -24.63 16.65
CA ALA A 676 16.31 -23.43 17.08
C ALA A 676 16.78 -22.58 15.90
N LYS A 677 17.37 -23.20 14.87
CA LYS A 677 17.78 -22.46 13.65
C LYS A 677 16.57 -21.89 12.89
N GLN A 678 15.48 -22.64 12.78
CA GLN A 678 14.23 -22.18 12.14
C GLN A 678 13.54 -21.04 12.89
N MET A 679 13.85 -20.87 14.18
CA MET A 679 13.42 -19.73 14.99
C MET A 679 14.47 -18.62 15.08
N GLY A 680 15.62 -18.74 14.41
CA GLY A 680 16.62 -17.67 14.29
C GLY A 680 17.72 -17.63 15.33
N PHE A 681 17.88 -18.68 16.16
CA PHE A 681 19.00 -18.76 17.10
C PHE A 681 20.33 -18.79 16.32
N SER A 682 21.30 -17.97 16.74
CA SER A 682 22.68 -18.12 16.27
C SER A 682 23.29 -19.42 16.82
N ASP A 683 24.41 -19.84 16.23
CA ASP A 683 25.26 -20.86 16.87
C ASP A 683 25.87 -20.28 18.14
#